data_AF-A0A7C4N913-F1
#
_entry.id   AF-A0A7C4N913-F1
#
_cell.length_a   1.000
_cell.length_b   1.000
_cell.length_c   1.000
_cell.angle_alpha   90.00
_cell.angle_beta   90.00
_cell.angle_gamma   90.00
#
_symmetry.space_group_name_H-M   'P 1'
#
loop_
_entity.id
_entity.type
_entity.pdbx_description
1 polymer ?
#
loop_
_entity_poly.entity_id
_entity_poly.type
_entity_poly.pdbx_seq_one_letter_code
_entity_poly.pdbx_strand_id
1 'polypeptide(L)'
;VLRAMFYGLGSDGTVGANKNSIKIIGEETPNYAQGYFVYDSKKSGSLTTSHLRFGPRPIHSTYLITSANFIGCHQWVFLEKYDILQNAAPGGVFLLNSVYGPDEVWDKLPRNVQEHIINKRLKFYIIDGYKVAETTGMGGRVNTIMQTCFFAISGVLPKEEAIEQIKHSIEKTYGKRGEAVVRQNFAAVDATLDNLFEVKVPDRVTSTIEMRRPVPAQAPEFVQEVTATIVAGLGDQLPVSKMPVDGTFPTGTAQWEKRNISLEIPVWDPNTCIQCGKCVLVCPHSVIRAKVYDEKYLADAPATFKSTAARWKEFKDLRYTLQVAPEDCTGCTLCVEVCPAKNKSETRLKAINMQDQIPLRESEAANWDFFLSLPEVDPVGLNITTVKDVQLLQPTFEFSGACSGCGETPYLKLISQLFGDRSVIANATGCSSIYGGNLPTTPWAQNKEGRGPAWSNSLFEDNAEFGLGMRLTIDKQNEFARELVGRLRGAIGETLADELLKADQSNEQGIRAQRDRVATLKARLANDPSLDARNLVAVADMLVKKDVWIIGGDGWAYDIGYGGLDHVIASGRNINILVLDTEVYSNTGGQASKSTPRAAVAKFAAGGKPLGKKDLARLAMTYGNVYVAQIAMGANDAQTIKAIVEAESYDGPSLIIAYSHCINHGINMAKGMEQQKLAMQSGYWPLFRFDPRRAAHGENPLQLDSKGPALPLDKYIYNETRYKMLTQSKPEVAAQLLEEAQGDVIQRWRIYEQLAAMSYSGDGGSATQIKVTK
;
A
#
# COMPACT_ATOMS: atom_id res chain seq x y z
N VAL A 1 2.46 -33.55 -25.76
CA VAL A 1 2.17 -32.12 -25.48
C VAL A 1 2.34 -31.93 -24.00
N LEU A 2 3.32 -31.12 -23.60
CA LEU A 2 3.50 -30.75 -22.20
C LEU A 2 2.49 -29.65 -21.85
N ARG A 3 1.82 -29.79 -20.71
CA ARG A 3 0.92 -28.80 -20.12
C ARG A 3 1.44 -28.50 -18.73
N ALA A 4 1.98 -27.30 -18.52
CA ALA A 4 2.62 -26.91 -17.28
C ALA A 4 1.88 -25.75 -16.63
N MET A 5 1.66 -25.83 -15.31
CA MET A 5 1.12 -24.76 -14.49
C MET A 5 2.13 -24.33 -13.45
N PHE A 6 2.27 -23.03 -13.23
CA PHE A 6 3.18 -22.48 -12.24
C PHE A 6 2.45 -21.49 -11.35
N TYR A 7 2.52 -21.71 -10.05
CA TYR A 7 1.97 -20.85 -9.01
C TYR A 7 3.11 -20.08 -8.35
N GLY A 8 3.15 -18.77 -8.57
CA GLY A 8 4.16 -17.87 -8.01
C GLY A 8 3.53 -16.67 -7.30
N LEU A 9 4.35 -15.94 -6.55
CA LEU A 9 3.95 -14.70 -5.90
C LEU A 9 4.17 -13.51 -6.84
N GLY A 10 3.22 -12.59 -6.91
CA GLY A 10 3.40 -11.34 -7.65
C GLY A 10 4.67 -10.63 -7.20
N SER A 11 5.61 -10.45 -8.13
CA SER A 11 7.00 -9.95 -8.01
C SER A 11 8.12 -10.94 -7.65
N ASP A 12 7.87 -12.24 -7.56
CA ASP A 12 8.92 -13.25 -7.32
C ASP A 12 9.74 -13.66 -8.57
N GLY A 13 9.34 -13.17 -9.75
CA GLY A 13 10.02 -13.45 -11.02
C GLY A 13 9.54 -14.67 -11.80
N THR A 14 8.57 -15.45 -11.28
CA THR A 14 7.99 -16.66 -11.91
C THR A 14 7.49 -16.39 -13.33
N VAL A 15 6.66 -15.36 -13.50
CA VAL A 15 6.14 -14.97 -14.82
C VAL A 15 7.26 -14.63 -15.80
N GLY A 16 8.31 -13.94 -15.33
CA GLY A 16 9.46 -13.57 -16.14
C GLY A 16 10.24 -14.79 -16.62
N ALA A 17 10.52 -15.73 -15.70
CA ALA A 17 11.16 -17.00 -16.01
C ALA A 17 10.32 -17.85 -16.99
N ASN A 18 9.00 -17.87 -16.83
CA ASN A 18 8.11 -18.58 -17.74
C ASN A 18 8.09 -17.96 -19.15
N LYS A 19 8.07 -16.62 -19.26
CA LYS A 19 8.23 -15.93 -20.55
C LYS A 19 9.56 -16.25 -21.21
N ASN A 20 10.64 -16.34 -20.44
CA ASN A 20 11.95 -16.71 -20.95
C ASN A 20 11.97 -18.19 -21.40
N SER A 21 11.37 -19.08 -20.63
CA SER A 21 11.25 -20.51 -21.00
C SER A 21 10.46 -20.73 -22.29
N ILE A 22 9.39 -19.95 -22.52
CA ILE A 22 8.66 -19.95 -23.79
C ILE A 22 9.57 -19.58 -24.95
N LYS A 23 10.42 -18.55 -24.78
CA LYS A 23 11.37 -18.13 -25.82
C LYS A 23 12.40 -19.20 -26.10
N ILE A 24 13.03 -19.76 -25.06
CA ILE A 24 14.02 -20.84 -25.22
C ILE A 24 13.39 -22.01 -25.99
N ILE A 25 12.24 -22.52 -25.55
CA ILE A 25 11.64 -23.70 -26.19
C ILE A 25 11.09 -23.38 -27.59
N GLY A 26 10.51 -22.19 -27.80
CA GLY A 26 9.92 -21.82 -29.08
C GLY A 26 10.92 -21.35 -30.14
N GLU A 27 12.07 -20.80 -29.75
CA GLU A 27 13.12 -20.35 -30.67
C GLU A 27 14.15 -21.46 -30.95
N GLU A 28 14.46 -22.32 -29.96
CA GLU A 28 15.55 -23.29 -30.05
C GLU A 28 15.06 -24.73 -30.38
N THR A 29 13.75 -24.96 -30.52
CA THR A 29 13.18 -26.30 -30.77
C THR A 29 12.06 -26.25 -31.83
N PRO A 30 11.71 -27.37 -32.50
CA PRO A 30 10.58 -27.41 -33.44
C PRO A 30 9.20 -27.39 -32.76
N ASN A 31 9.15 -27.30 -31.43
CA ASN A 31 7.87 -27.26 -30.71
C ASN A 31 7.19 -25.90 -30.85
N TYR A 32 5.88 -25.93 -31.03
CA TYR A 32 5.04 -24.77 -30.78
C TYR A 32 5.00 -24.51 -29.27
N ALA A 33 5.07 -23.23 -28.89
CA ALA A 33 5.01 -22.77 -27.52
C ALA A 33 3.82 -21.81 -27.33
N GLN A 34 3.07 -21.98 -26.24
CA GLN A 34 1.99 -21.08 -25.83
C GLN A 34 2.16 -20.72 -24.36
N GLY A 35 1.96 -19.46 -24.01
CA GLY A 35 1.87 -19.00 -22.63
C GLY A 35 0.70 -18.08 -22.40
N TYR A 36 -0.03 -18.33 -21.32
CA TYR A 36 -1.06 -17.44 -20.78
C TYR A 36 -0.80 -17.22 -19.30
N PHE A 37 -0.99 -15.99 -18.81
CA PHE A 37 -0.62 -15.60 -17.45
C PHE A 37 -1.83 -14.95 -16.79
N VAL A 38 -2.31 -15.56 -15.71
CA VAL A 38 -3.33 -15.01 -14.83
C VAL A 38 -2.61 -14.23 -13.73
N TYR A 39 -2.88 -12.93 -13.68
CA TYR A 39 -2.40 -12.04 -12.63
C TYR A 39 -3.56 -11.66 -11.73
N ASP A 40 -3.26 -11.39 -10.47
CA ASP A 40 -4.14 -10.61 -9.61
C ASP A 40 -3.94 -9.11 -9.90
N SER A 41 -4.97 -8.33 -9.67
CA SER A 41 -4.93 -6.86 -9.69
C SER A 41 -4.13 -6.28 -8.52
N LYS A 42 -3.94 -7.03 -7.42
CA LYS A 42 -2.95 -6.67 -6.39
C LYS A 42 -1.55 -6.62 -7.00
N LYS A 43 -0.88 -5.47 -6.87
CA LYS A 43 0.41 -5.20 -7.53
C LYS A 43 1.55 -6.13 -7.09
N SER A 44 1.51 -6.61 -5.86
CA SER A 44 2.51 -7.56 -5.34
C SER A 44 1.93 -8.44 -4.23
N GLY A 45 2.55 -9.60 -4.02
CA GLY A 45 2.20 -10.47 -2.90
C GLY A 45 0.91 -11.28 -3.11
N SER A 46 0.43 -11.37 -4.33
CA SER A 46 -0.75 -12.15 -4.71
C SER A 46 -0.36 -13.38 -5.52
N LEU A 47 -1.27 -14.34 -5.65
CA LEU A 47 -1.05 -15.51 -6.50
C LEU A 47 -0.97 -15.08 -7.97
N THR A 48 0.01 -15.61 -8.68
CA THR A 48 0.09 -15.56 -10.15
C THR A 48 0.11 -16.98 -10.69
N THR A 49 -0.69 -17.24 -11.72
CA THR A 49 -0.78 -18.56 -12.35
C THR A 49 -0.33 -18.48 -13.80
N SER A 50 0.75 -19.18 -14.13
CA SER A 50 1.23 -19.29 -15.50
C SER A 50 0.76 -20.60 -16.12
N HIS A 51 0.19 -20.54 -17.31
CA HIS A 51 -0.26 -21.70 -18.08
C HIS A 51 0.59 -21.81 -19.35
N LEU A 52 1.43 -22.85 -19.40
CA LEU A 52 2.33 -23.09 -20.53
C LEU A 52 1.96 -24.38 -21.26
N ARG A 53 2.01 -24.34 -22.59
CA ARG A 53 1.83 -25.52 -23.45
C ARG A 53 2.97 -25.61 -24.46
N PHE A 54 3.49 -26.83 -24.65
CA PHE A 54 4.55 -27.11 -25.62
C PHE A 54 4.24 -28.40 -26.39
N GLY A 55 4.48 -28.41 -27.70
CA GLY A 55 4.41 -29.65 -28.47
C GLY A 55 4.62 -29.49 -29.98
N PRO A 56 4.69 -30.60 -30.72
CA PRO A 56 5.06 -30.61 -32.14
C PRO A 56 3.94 -30.16 -33.09
N ARG A 57 2.75 -29.83 -32.57
CA ARG A 57 1.59 -29.41 -33.36
C ARG A 57 1.17 -27.99 -32.95
N PRO A 58 0.61 -27.19 -33.87
CA PRO A 58 0.02 -25.90 -33.55
C PRO A 58 -0.95 -25.98 -32.35
N ILE A 59 -0.86 -25.02 -31.44
CA ILE A 59 -1.63 -24.99 -30.19
C ILE A 59 -2.82 -24.04 -30.36
N HIS A 60 -4.03 -24.61 -30.48
CA HIS A 60 -5.28 -23.86 -30.62
C HIS A 60 -6.07 -23.68 -29.30
N SER A 61 -5.51 -24.12 -28.17
CA SER A 61 -6.18 -24.11 -26.87
C SER A 61 -6.21 -22.70 -26.25
N THR A 62 -7.16 -21.86 -26.65
CA THR A 62 -7.36 -20.49 -26.13
C THR A 62 -8.18 -20.48 -24.83
N TYR A 63 -7.81 -21.35 -23.88
CA TYR A 63 -8.43 -21.50 -22.56
C TYR A 63 -7.40 -21.92 -21.51
N LEU A 64 -7.72 -21.77 -20.23
CA LEU A 64 -6.84 -22.15 -19.11
C LEU A 64 -6.56 -23.66 -19.08
N ILE A 65 -5.44 -24.08 -18.49
CA ILE A 65 -5.15 -25.52 -18.32
C ILE A 65 -5.99 -26.07 -17.17
N THR A 66 -6.77 -27.12 -17.45
CA THR A 66 -7.57 -27.88 -16.47
C THR A 66 -6.98 -29.27 -16.16
N SER A 67 -5.93 -29.67 -16.89
CA SER A 67 -5.18 -30.91 -16.64
C SER A 67 -3.71 -30.71 -17.01
N ALA A 68 -2.83 -30.63 -16.01
CA ALA A 68 -1.42 -30.30 -16.15
C ALA A 68 -0.54 -31.53 -15.87
N ASN A 69 0.43 -31.79 -16.74
CA ASN A 69 1.43 -32.84 -16.55
C ASN A 69 2.61 -32.37 -15.70
N PHE A 70 2.72 -31.05 -15.48
CA PHE A 70 3.71 -30.44 -14.61
C PHE A 70 3.05 -29.32 -13.80
N ILE A 71 3.26 -29.32 -12.48
CA ILE A 71 2.86 -28.23 -11.59
C ILE A 71 4.07 -27.76 -10.80
N GLY A 72 4.40 -26.48 -10.89
CA GLY A 72 5.38 -25.81 -10.03
C GLY A 72 4.69 -24.93 -9.00
N CYS A 73 4.98 -25.10 -7.71
CA CYS A 73 4.54 -24.22 -6.63
C CYS A 73 5.75 -23.55 -6.01
N HIS A 74 5.90 -22.24 -6.24
CA HIS A 74 7.10 -21.49 -5.87
C HIS A 74 7.01 -20.89 -4.45
N GLN A 75 5.87 -21.06 -3.78
CA GLN A 75 5.62 -20.59 -2.42
C GLN A 75 4.99 -21.69 -1.58
N TRP A 76 5.57 -21.99 -0.42
CA TRP A 76 5.04 -22.97 0.53
C TRP A 76 3.61 -22.65 0.98
N VAL A 77 3.34 -21.38 1.33
CA VAL A 77 2.07 -20.95 1.92
C VAL A 77 0.85 -21.19 1.02
N PHE A 78 1.04 -21.34 -0.30
CA PHE A 78 -0.06 -21.64 -1.20
C PHE A 78 -0.67 -23.02 -0.96
N LEU A 79 0.13 -23.98 -0.45
CA LEU A 79 -0.38 -25.31 -0.09
C LEU A 79 -1.40 -25.25 1.04
N GLU A 80 -1.25 -24.29 1.94
CA GLU A 80 -2.13 -24.09 3.09
C GLU A 80 -3.44 -23.38 2.71
N LYS A 81 -3.53 -22.79 1.50
CA LYS A 81 -4.60 -21.85 1.12
C LYS A 81 -5.37 -22.21 -0.14
N TYR A 82 -4.71 -22.88 -1.08
CA TYR A 82 -5.25 -23.14 -2.40
C TYR A 82 -5.09 -24.61 -2.74
N ASP A 83 -6.07 -25.17 -3.44
CA ASP A 83 -5.93 -26.49 -4.06
C ASP A 83 -5.09 -26.40 -5.34
N ILE A 84 -3.77 -26.20 -5.16
CA ILE A 84 -2.83 -26.06 -6.27
C ILE A 84 -2.74 -27.34 -7.14
N LEU A 85 -3.08 -28.50 -6.60
CA LEU A 85 -2.97 -29.81 -7.25
C LEU A 85 -4.28 -30.30 -7.86
N GLN A 86 -5.39 -29.56 -7.75
CA GLN A 86 -6.68 -29.92 -8.35
C GLN A 86 -6.53 -30.28 -9.84
N ASN A 87 -5.74 -29.50 -10.58
CA ASN A 87 -5.52 -29.64 -12.01
C ASN A 87 -4.38 -30.59 -12.38
N ALA A 88 -3.71 -31.24 -11.41
CA ALA A 88 -2.64 -32.21 -11.72
C ALA A 88 -3.22 -33.43 -12.45
N ALA A 89 -2.56 -33.85 -13.53
CA ALA A 89 -2.87 -35.07 -14.25
C ALA A 89 -2.26 -36.30 -13.55
N PRO A 90 -2.87 -37.50 -13.64
CA PRO A 90 -2.26 -38.72 -13.14
C PRO A 90 -0.85 -38.96 -13.73
N GLY A 91 0.10 -39.35 -12.88
CA GLY A 91 1.51 -39.55 -13.24
C GLY A 91 2.28 -38.24 -13.52
N GLY A 92 1.68 -37.09 -13.25
CA GLY A 92 2.31 -35.78 -13.45
C GLY A 92 3.44 -35.48 -12.47
N VAL A 93 4.19 -34.41 -12.75
CA VAL A 93 5.28 -33.93 -11.91
C VAL A 93 4.80 -32.77 -11.04
N PHE A 94 5.13 -32.80 -9.75
CA PHE A 94 4.93 -31.69 -8.83
C PHE A 94 6.29 -31.20 -8.30
N LEU A 95 6.61 -29.93 -8.53
CA LEU A 95 7.80 -29.25 -8.02
C LEU A 95 7.38 -28.24 -6.96
N LEU A 96 7.99 -28.31 -5.77
CA LEU A 96 7.72 -27.39 -4.66
C LEU A 96 8.99 -26.67 -4.19
N ASN A 97 8.92 -25.35 -4.09
CA ASN A 97 9.90 -24.58 -3.32
C ASN A 97 9.59 -24.72 -1.82
N SER A 98 10.46 -25.39 -1.07
CA SER A 98 10.25 -25.81 0.32
C SER A 98 11.47 -25.46 1.17
N VAL A 99 11.23 -24.91 2.36
CA VAL A 99 12.28 -24.73 3.39
C VAL A 99 12.61 -26.03 4.14
N TYR A 100 11.80 -27.08 3.95
CA TYR A 100 11.99 -28.41 4.53
C TYR A 100 12.70 -29.34 3.55
N GLY A 101 13.57 -30.21 4.08
CA GLY A 101 14.29 -31.22 3.31
C GLY A 101 13.43 -32.43 2.90
N PRO A 102 13.97 -33.35 2.08
CA PRO A 102 13.20 -34.45 1.48
C PRO A 102 12.70 -35.46 2.51
N ASP A 103 13.39 -35.59 3.64
CA ASP A 103 13.01 -36.52 4.73
C ASP A 103 11.92 -35.94 5.66
N GLU A 104 11.71 -34.62 5.64
CA GLU A 104 10.80 -33.93 6.57
C GLU A 104 9.57 -33.34 5.89
N VAL A 105 9.68 -33.00 4.59
CA VAL A 105 8.65 -32.24 3.87
C VAL A 105 7.29 -32.94 3.88
N TRP A 106 7.27 -34.27 3.80
CA TRP A 106 6.04 -35.05 3.75
C TRP A 106 5.15 -34.79 4.97
N ASP A 107 5.73 -34.77 6.16
CA ASP A 107 5.01 -34.58 7.43
C ASP A 107 4.52 -33.14 7.64
N LYS A 108 4.96 -32.20 6.80
CA LYS A 108 4.55 -30.80 6.82
C LYS A 108 3.44 -30.49 5.81
N LEU A 109 3.20 -31.36 4.83
CA LEU A 109 2.18 -31.14 3.81
C LEU A 109 0.76 -31.21 4.39
N PRO A 110 -0.17 -30.36 3.92
CA PRO A 110 -1.60 -30.54 4.20
C PRO A 110 -2.15 -31.86 3.65
N ARG A 111 -3.18 -32.40 4.31
CA ARG A 111 -3.83 -33.68 3.99
C ARG A 111 -4.27 -33.75 2.53
N ASN A 112 -4.96 -32.72 2.04
CA ASN A 112 -5.45 -32.67 0.66
C ASN A 112 -4.32 -32.74 -0.38
N VAL A 113 -3.15 -32.17 -0.05
CA VAL A 113 -1.97 -32.20 -0.93
C VAL A 113 -1.39 -33.62 -0.98
N GLN A 114 -1.27 -34.29 0.16
CA GLN A 114 -0.84 -35.69 0.22
C GLN A 114 -1.80 -36.61 -0.54
N GLU A 115 -3.12 -36.42 -0.37
CA GLU A 115 -4.17 -37.15 -1.10
C GLU A 115 -4.01 -37.01 -2.61
N HIS A 116 -3.79 -35.80 -3.10
CA HIS A 116 -3.55 -35.58 -4.52
C HIS A 116 -2.28 -36.27 -5.02
N ILE A 117 -1.17 -36.17 -4.27
CA ILE A 117 0.10 -36.82 -4.66
C ILE A 117 -0.07 -38.33 -4.77
N ILE A 118 -0.72 -38.98 -3.80
CA ILE A 118 -0.93 -40.44 -3.79
C ILE A 118 -1.94 -40.86 -4.85
N ASN A 119 -3.15 -40.29 -4.83
CA ASN A 119 -4.25 -40.72 -5.71
C ASN A 119 -3.91 -40.52 -7.18
N LYS A 120 -3.16 -39.47 -7.49
CA LYS A 120 -2.72 -39.17 -8.86
C LYS A 120 -1.33 -39.75 -9.18
N ARG A 121 -0.66 -40.43 -8.24
CA ARG A 121 0.67 -41.02 -8.41
C ARG A 121 1.68 -40.01 -8.95
N LEU A 122 1.73 -38.83 -8.33
CA LEU A 122 2.60 -37.74 -8.79
C LEU A 122 4.06 -38.03 -8.48
N LYS A 123 4.96 -37.62 -9.38
CA LYS A 123 6.39 -37.54 -9.08
C LYS A 123 6.65 -36.24 -8.34
N PHE A 124 7.04 -36.33 -7.07
CA PHE A 124 7.15 -35.18 -6.20
C PHE A 124 8.62 -34.77 -6.02
N TYR A 125 8.94 -33.53 -6.38
CA TYR A 125 10.26 -32.93 -6.25
C TYR A 125 10.21 -31.68 -5.38
N ILE A 126 11.29 -31.45 -4.63
CA ILE A 126 11.45 -30.28 -3.78
C ILE A 126 12.81 -29.60 -3.98
N ILE A 127 12.87 -28.32 -3.63
CA ILE A 127 14.12 -27.56 -3.50
C ILE A 127 13.92 -26.41 -2.51
N ASP A 128 14.93 -26.10 -1.71
CA ASP A 128 15.00 -24.83 -0.97
C ASP A 128 15.63 -23.76 -1.86
N GLY A 129 14.80 -23.14 -2.70
CA GLY A 129 15.26 -22.12 -3.63
C GLY A 129 15.79 -20.88 -2.94
N TYR A 130 15.33 -20.57 -1.71
CA TYR A 130 15.80 -19.40 -0.96
C TYR A 130 17.22 -19.61 -0.45
N LYS A 131 17.50 -20.78 0.14
CA LYS A 131 18.85 -21.14 0.59
C LYS A 131 19.83 -21.23 -0.59
N VAL A 132 19.41 -21.80 -1.72
CA VAL A 132 20.25 -21.83 -2.93
C VAL A 132 20.51 -20.40 -3.43
N ALA A 133 19.52 -19.53 -3.45
CA ALA A 133 19.71 -18.14 -3.88
C ALA A 133 20.62 -17.34 -2.93
N GLU A 134 20.53 -17.55 -1.62
CA GLU A 134 21.39 -16.93 -0.62
C GLU A 134 22.85 -17.37 -0.78
N THR A 135 23.09 -18.69 -0.80
CA THR A 135 24.44 -19.27 -0.89
C THR A 135 25.16 -18.94 -2.21
N THR A 136 24.40 -18.73 -3.29
CA THR A 136 24.93 -18.34 -4.61
C THR A 136 25.00 -16.82 -4.79
N GLY A 137 24.61 -16.03 -3.78
CA GLY A 137 24.66 -14.56 -3.82
C GLY A 137 23.60 -13.91 -4.71
N MET A 138 22.54 -14.63 -5.08
CA MET A 138 21.41 -14.11 -5.87
C MET A 138 20.35 -13.38 -5.01
N GLY A 139 20.55 -13.33 -3.69
CA GLY A 139 19.62 -12.73 -2.74
C GLY A 139 18.34 -13.58 -2.62
N GLY A 140 17.17 -12.95 -2.55
CA GLY A 140 15.88 -13.67 -2.44
C GLY A 140 15.26 -14.11 -3.78
N ARG A 141 16.02 -14.13 -4.89
CA ARG A 141 15.48 -14.39 -6.23
C ARG A 141 15.56 -15.88 -6.58
N VAL A 142 14.41 -16.56 -6.53
CA VAL A 142 14.30 -18.00 -6.83
C VAL A 142 13.96 -18.31 -8.29
N ASN A 143 13.70 -17.29 -9.11
CA ASN A 143 13.18 -17.48 -10.48
C ASN A 143 14.09 -18.32 -11.39
N THR A 144 15.41 -18.06 -11.41
CA THR A 144 16.37 -18.86 -12.21
C THR A 144 16.46 -20.29 -11.69
N ILE A 145 16.44 -20.48 -10.37
CA ILE A 145 16.50 -21.79 -9.70
C ILE A 145 15.27 -22.63 -10.09
N MET A 146 14.07 -22.07 -9.95
CA MET A 146 12.83 -22.77 -10.31
C MET A 146 12.74 -23.04 -11.81
N GLN A 147 13.27 -22.13 -12.65
CA GLN A 147 13.36 -22.34 -14.10
C GLN A 147 14.26 -23.53 -14.43
N THR A 148 15.45 -23.60 -13.81
CA THR A 148 16.38 -24.72 -13.99
C THR A 148 15.74 -26.04 -13.57
N CYS A 149 15.03 -26.07 -12.44
CA CYS A 149 14.28 -27.25 -12.01
C CYS A 149 13.25 -27.69 -13.06
N PHE A 150 12.47 -26.76 -13.61
CA PHE A 150 11.48 -27.06 -14.65
C PHE A 150 12.12 -27.74 -15.88
N PHE A 151 13.21 -27.18 -16.42
CA PHE A 151 13.89 -27.79 -17.55
C PHE A 151 14.48 -29.16 -17.23
N ALA A 152 15.02 -29.35 -16.03
CA ALA A 152 15.64 -30.59 -15.61
C ALA A 152 14.65 -31.77 -15.47
N ILE A 153 13.40 -31.53 -15.05
CA ILE A 153 12.46 -32.60 -14.67
C ILE A 153 11.12 -32.59 -15.43
N SER A 154 10.85 -31.60 -16.29
CA SER A 154 9.59 -31.56 -17.06
C SER A 154 9.52 -32.54 -18.23
N GLY A 155 10.67 -33.00 -18.72
CA GLY A 155 10.78 -33.83 -19.92
C GLY A 155 10.42 -33.10 -21.22
N VAL A 156 10.42 -31.75 -21.22
CA VAL A 156 10.21 -30.96 -22.44
C VAL A 156 11.37 -31.10 -23.43
N LEU A 157 12.58 -31.26 -22.88
CA LEU A 157 13.84 -31.50 -23.57
C LEU A 157 14.61 -32.60 -22.81
N PRO A 158 15.53 -33.32 -23.47
CA PRO A 158 16.55 -34.11 -22.79
C PRO A 158 17.31 -33.26 -21.76
N LYS A 159 17.67 -33.84 -20.62
CA LYS A 159 18.22 -33.10 -19.47
C LYS A 159 19.52 -32.36 -19.82
N GLU A 160 20.41 -33.02 -20.53
CA GLU A 160 21.71 -32.46 -20.94
C GLU A 160 21.53 -31.26 -21.88
N GLU A 161 20.64 -31.41 -22.87
CA GLU A 161 20.29 -30.35 -23.83
C GLU A 161 19.61 -29.16 -23.12
N ALA A 162 18.72 -29.43 -22.17
CA ALA A 162 18.07 -28.41 -21.35
C ALA A 162 19.09 -27.55 -20.56
N ILE A 163 20.07 -28.19 -19.93
CA ILE A 163 21.11 -27.49 -19.15
C ILE A 163 21.99 -26.64 -20.07
N GLU A 164 22.39 -27.17 -21.23
CA GLU A 164 23.18 -26.44 -22.22
C GLU A 164 22.44 -25.19 -22.72
N GLN A 165 21.15 -25.34 -23.07
CA GLN A 165 20.32 -24.22 -23.54
C GLN A 165 20.10 -23.14 -22.47
N ILE A 166 19.94 -23.54 -21.20
CA ILE A 166 19.86 -22.57 -20.09
C ILE A 166 21.16 -21.78 -19.98
N LYS A 167 22.32 -22.46 -19.98
CA LYS A 167 23.63 -21.80 -19.88
C LYS A 167 23.88 -20.87 -21.08
N HIS A 168 23.51 -21.30 -22.28
CA HIS A 168 23.59 -20.46 -23.49
C HIS A 168 22.71 -19.21 -23.39
N SER A 169 21.46 -19.35 -22.92
CA SER A 169 20.53 -18.22 -22.71
C SER A 169 21.05 -17.24 -21.66
N ILE A 170 21.67 -17.74 -20.58
CA ILE A 170 22.32 -16.92 -19.55
C ILE A 170 23.46 -16.10 -20.16
N GLU A 171 24.33 -16.68 -20.98
CA GLU A 171 25.39 -15.94 -21.68
C GLU A 171 24.84 -14.86 -22.62
N LYS A 172 23.86 -15.21 -23.44
CA LYS A 172 23.19 -14.27 -24.37
C LYS A 172 22.56 -13.09 -23.61
N THR A 173 21.96 -13.35 -22.45
CA THR A 173 21.25 -12.35 -21.65
C THR A 173 22.18 -11.50 -20.79
N TYR A 174 23.16 -12.12 -20.13
CA TYR A 174 23.98 -11.51 -19.09
C TYR A 174 25.43 -11.28 -19.49
N GLY A 175 25.89 -11.73 -20.66
CA GLY A 175 27.28 -11.53 -21.12
C GLY A 175 27.68 -10.06 -21.14
N LYS A 176 26.75 -9.15 -21.48
CA LYS A 176 26.97 -7.70 -21.46
C LYS A 176 27.12 -7.10 -20.05
N ARG A 177 26.77 -7.85 -19.00
CA ARG A 177 26.87 -7.43 -17.58
C ARG A 177 28.18 -7.90 -16.91
N GLY A 178 29.06 -8.57 -17.66
CA GLY A 178 30.36 -9.02 -17.20
C GLY A 178 30.40 -10.50 -16.81
N GLU A 179 31.60 -11.09 -16.94
CA GLU A 179 31.83 -12.53 -16.77
C GLU A 179 31.49 -13.03 -15.36
N ALA A 180 31.73 -12.21 -14.32
CA ALA A 180 31.40 -12.56 -12.94
C ALA A 180 29.90 -12.85 -12.76
N VAL A 181 29.02 -12.07 -13.39
CA VAL A 181 27.57 -12.27 -13.33
C VAL A 181 27.17 -13.56 -14.04
N VAL A 182 27.79 -13.86 -15.19
CA VAL A 182 27.54 -15.09 -15.95
C VAL A 182 27.96 -16.31 -15.12
N ARG A 183 29.19 -16.31 -14.57
CA ARG A 183 29.69 -17.40 -13.71
C ARG A 183 28.81 -17.61 -12.48
N GLN A 184 28.33 -16.53 -11.87
CA GLN A 184 27.42 -16.60 -10.73
C GLN A 184 26.09 -17.28 -11.10
N ASN A 185 25.53 -16.96 -12.27
CA ASN A 185 24.31 -17.62 -12.75
C ASN A 185 24.58 -19.10 -13.11
N PHE A 186 25.75 -19.44 -13.64
CA PHE A 186 26.12 -20.85 -13.87
C PHE A 186 26.25 -21.64 -12.57
N ALA A 187 26.93 -21.08 -11.57
CA ALA A 187 27.03 -21.69 -10.25
C ALA A 187 25.63 -21.89 -9.63
N ALA A 188 24.70 -20.96 -9.85
CA ALA A 188 23.32 -21.14 -9.42
C ALA A 188 22.60 -22.28 -10.15
N VAL A 189 22.81 -22.47 -11.45
CA VAL A 189 22.26 -23.61 -12.20
C VAL A 189 22.80 -24.93 -11.64
N ASP A 190 24.11 -25.02 -11.43
CA ASP A 190 24.74 -26.26 -10.95
C ASP A 190 24.30 -26.56 -9.51
N ALA A 191 24.35 -25.57 -8.62
CA ALA A 191 23.86 -25.72 -7.23
C ALA A 191 22.37 -26.06 -7.16
N THR A 192 21.55 -25.59 -8.11
CA THR A 192 20.13 -25.98 -8.20
C THR A 192 19.98 -27.47 -8.43
N LEU A 193 20.76 -28.04 -9.36
CA LEU A 193 20.67 -29.47 -9.70
C LEU A 193 21.12 -30.35 -8.53
N ASP A 194 22.13 -29.92 -7.78
CA ASP A 194 22.64 -30.63 -6.59
C ASP A 194 21.67 -30.59 -5.41
N ASN A 195 20.77 -29.59 -5.38
CA ASN A 195 19.79 -29.39 -4.29
C ASN A 195 18.34 -29.69 -4.71
N LEU A 196 18.14 -30.31 -5.89
CA LEU A 196 16.84 -30.75 -6.35
C LEU A 196 16.63 -32.22 -5.98
N PHE A 197 15.69 -32.48 -5.09
CA PHE A 197 15.47 -33.82 -4.53
C PHE A 197 14.12 -34.39 -4.98
N GLU A 198 14.11 -35.67 -5.37
CA GLU A 198 12.87 -36.45 -5.51
C GLU A 198 12.48 -37.00 -4.14
N VAL A 199 11.24 -36.76 -3.73
CA VAL A 199 10.71 -37.21 -2.44
C VAL A 199 10.11 -38.60 -2.61
N LYS A 200 10.50 -39.52 -1.72
CA LYS A 200 9.89 -40.86 -1.68
C LYS A 200 8.48 -40.75 -1.09
N VAL A 201 7.48 -40.81 -1.97
CA VAL A 201 6.06 -40.73 -1.60
C VAL A 201 5.62 -42.00 -0.85
N PRO A 202 5.07 -41.90 0.37
CA PRO A 202 4.45 -43.02 1.08
C PRO A 202 3.13 -43.50 0.46
N ASP A 203 2.74 -44.73 0.74
CA ASP A 203 1.51 -45.33 0.17
C ASP A 203 0.20 -44.85 0.83
N ARG A 204 0.29 -44.06 1.91
CA ARG A 204 -0.87 -43.57 2.66
C ARG A 204 -0.71 -42.12 3.07
N VAL A 205 -1.84 -41.45 3.20
CA VAL A 205 -1.96 -40.12 3.78
C VAL A 205 -1.67 -40.22 5.29
N THR A 206 -0.77 -39.39 5.78
CA THR A 206 -0.34 -39.34 7.19
C THR A 206 -0.66 -38.00 7.86
N SER A 207 -0.87 -36.94 7.07
CA SER A 207 -1.05 -35.59 7.61
C SER A 207 -2.42 -35.40 8.28
N THR A 208 -2.39 -34.74 9.42
CA THR A 208 -3.57 -34.19 10.11
C THR A 208 -3.75 -32.70 9.86
N ILE A 209 -2.88 -32.08 9.06
CA ILE A 209 -2.91 -30.65 8.75
C ILE A 209 -3.95 -30.43 7.66
N GLU A 210 -5.01 -29.68 7.96
CA GLU A 210 -6.04 -29.34 6.97
C GLU A 210 -5.70 -28.04 6.24
N MET A 211 -6.24 -27.87 5.03
CA MET A 211 -6.18 -26.58 4.34
C MET A 211 -6.89 -25.51 5.19
N ARG A 212 -6.27 -24.34 5.31
CA ARG A 212 -6.83 -23.21 6.05
C ARG A 212 -8.07 -22.70 5.33
N ARG A 213 -9.03 -22.19 6.12
CA ARG A 213 -10.17 -21.46 5.55
C ARG A 213 -9.66 -20.20 4.84
N PRO A 214 -10.26 -19.78 3.71
CA PRO A 214 -9.87 -18.55 3.01
C PRO A 214 -10.01 -17.30 3.89
N VAL A 215 -10.98 -17.31 4.81
CA VAL A 215 -11.21 -16.27 5.81
C VAL A 215 -11.50 -16.91 7.19
N PRO A 216 -11.21 -16.23 8.31
CA PRO A 216 -11.52 -16.72 9.65
C PRO A 216 -13.01 -16.96 9.88
N ALA A 217 -13.38 -17.89 10.76
CA ALA A 217 -14.78 -18.28 11.00
C ALA A 217 -15.69 -17.16 11.53
N GLN A 218 -15.09 -16.17 12.20
CA GLN A 218 -15.75 -15.01 12.76
C GLN A 218 -16.03 -13.89 11.74
N ALA A 219 -15.58 -14.04 10.49
CA ALA A 219 -15.82 -13.02 9.47
C ALA A 219 -17.33 -12.90 9.17
N PRO A 220 -17.83 -11.69 8.81
CA PRO A 220 -19.25 -11.46 8.51
C PRO A 220 -19.80 -12.36 7.40
N GLU A 221 -21.12 -12.55 7.37
CA GLU A 221 -21.81 -13.42 6.40
C GLU A 221 -21.40 -13.14 4.94
N PHE A 222 -21.45 -11.88 4.49
CA PHE A 222 -21.01 -11.52 3.14
C PHE A 222 -19.56 -11.92 2.87
N VAL A 223 -18.69 -11.81 3.88
CA VAL A 223 -17.29 -12.19 3.76
C VAL A 223 -17.13 -13.71 3.65
N GLN A 224 -17.91 -14.49 4.41
CA GLN A 224 -17.91 -15.95 4.35
C GLN A 224 -18.46 -16.47 3.00
N GLU A 225 -19.57 -15.91 2.53
CA GLU A 225 -20.30 -16.47 1.40
C GLU A 225 -19.77 -15.97 0.04
N VAL A 226 -19.34 -14.70 -0.03
CA VAL A 226 -18.95 -14.04 -1.28
C VAL A 226 -17.44 -13.83 -1.32
N THR A 227 -16.89 -13.07 -0.37
CA THR A 227 -15.46 -12.69 -0.39
C THR A 227 -14.56 -13.92 -0.31
N ALA A 228 -14.83 -14.87 0.59
CA ALA A 228 -14.03 -16.07 0.77
C ALA A 228 -13.93 -16.92 -0.50
N THR A 229 -15.05 -17.06 -1.23
CA THR A 229 -15.13 -17.78 -2.49
C THR A 229 -14.25 -17.13 -3.56
N ILE A 230 -14.26 -15.80 -3.67
CA ILE A 230 -13.41 -15.06 -4.61
C ILE A 230 -11.94 -15.15 -4.20
N VAL A 231 -11.63 -14.98 -2.90
CA VAL A 231 -10.26 -15.10 -2.35
C VAL A 231 -9.68 -16.48 -2.60
N ALA A 232 -10.50 -17.54 -2.55
CA ALA A 232 -10.11 -18.92 -2.86
C ALA A 232 -9.87 -19.19 -4.36
N GLY A 233 -10.10 -18.20 -5.23
CA GLY A 233 -10.00 -18.37 -6.68
C GLY A 233 -11.20 -19.06 -7.32
N LEU A 234 -12.34 -19.12 -6.63
CA LEU A 234 -13.57 -19.79 -7.06
C LEU A 234 -14.69 -18.80 -7.40
N GLY A 235 -14.36 -17.53 -7.66
CA GLY A 235 -15.33 -16.46 -7.90
C GLY A 235 -16.31 -16.73 -9.05
N ASP A 236 -15.88 -17.44 -10.10
CA ASP A 236 -16.74 -17.85 -11.23
C ASP A 236 -17.90 -18.78 -10.83
N GLN A 237 -17.85 -19.39 -9.64
CA GLN A 237 -18.93 -20.25 -9.13
C GLN A 237 -20.05 -19.45 -8.44
N LEU A 238 -19.83 -18.16 -8.16
CA LEU A 238 -20.83 -17.34 -7.50
C LEU A 238 -21.98 -16.99 -8.46
N PRO A 239 -23.24 -17.23 -8.09
CA PRO A 239 -24.37 -16.82 -8.90
C PRO A 239 -24.56 -15.29 -8.83
N VAL A 240 -25.17 -14.72 -9.87
CA VAL A 240 -25.50 -13.27 -9.93
C VAL A 240 -26.30 -12.81 -8.71
N SER A 241 -27.15 -13.67 -8.14
CA SER A 241 -27.96 -13.37 -6.95
C SER A 241 -27.15 -13.11 -5.67
N LYS A 242 -25.86 -13.44 -5.64
CA LYS A 242 -24.95 -13.15 -4.52
C LYS A 242 -24.24 -11.80 -4.65
N MET A 243 -24.36 -11.11 -5.80
CA MET A 243 -23.70 -9.83 -6.05
C MET A 243 -24.61 -8.64 -5.71
N PRO A 244 -24.09 -7.56 -5.11
CA PRO A 244 -24.83 -6.32 -4.92
C PRO A 244 -25.29 -5.72 -6.25
N VAL A 245 -26.53 -5.23 -6.31
CA VAL A 245 -27.16 -4.72 -7.56
C VAL A 245 -26.51 -3.46 -8.12
N ASP A 246 -25.87 -2.66 -7.25
CA ASP A 246 -25.20 -1.41 -7.55
C ASP A 246 -23.67 -1.52 -7.49
N GLY A 247 -23.14 -2.72 -7.20
CA GLY A 247 -21.71 -2.95 -7.00
C GLY A 247 -21.15 -2.43 -5.68
N THR A 248 -21.98 -2.05 -4.70
CA THR A 248 -21.51 -1.59 -3.38
C THR A 248 -21.06 -2.76 -2.52
N PHE A 249 -19.77 -2.83 -2.19
CA PHE A 249 -19.19 -3.85 -1.31
C PHE A 249 -19.03 -3.33 0.13
N PRO A 250 -19.10 -4.22 1.14
CA PRO A 250 -18.84 -3.84 2.52
C PRO A 250 -17.39 -3.39 2.73
N THR A 251 -17.23 -2.41 3.61
CA THR A 251 -15.92 -1.91 4.06
C THR A 251 -15.28 -2.83 5.10
N GLY A 252 -13.98 -2.67 5.32
CA GLY A 252 -13.22 -3.36 6.35
C GLY A 252 -13.00 -4.84 6.06
N THR A 253 -13.00 -5.24 4.80
CA THR A 253 -12.92 -6.65 4.42
C THR A 253 -11.50 -7.18 4.33
N ALA A 254 -10.49 -6.32 4.16
CA ALA A 254 -9.08 -6.72 4.12
C ALA A 254 -8.58 -7.35 5.43
N GLN A 255 -9.17 -7.00 6.58
CA GLN A 255 -8.79 -7.56 7.90
C GLN A 255 -9.02 -9.08 8.00
N TRP A 256 -9.88 -9.64 7.13
CA TRP A 256 -10.22 -11.06 7.11
C TRP A 256 -9.35 -11.89 6.17
N GLU A 257 -8.46 -11.26 5.38
CA GLU A 257 -7.71 -11.97 4.34
C GLU A 257 -6.50 -12.76 4.88
N LYS A 258 -5.78 -12.21 5.88
CA LYS A 258 -4.64 -12.86 6.56
C LYS A 258 -3.66 -13.49 5.57
N ARG A 259 -3.13 -12.68 4.66
CA ARG A 259 -2.41 -13.08 3.43
C ARG A 259 -1.17 -13.93 3.67
N ASN A 260 -0.44 -13.67 4.74
CA ASN A 260 0.66 -14.48 5.25
C ASN A 260 1.77 -14.72 4.20
N ILE A 261 2.27 -13.63 3.62
CA ILE A 261 3.17 -13.65 2.46
C ILE A 261 4.63 -13.34 2.79
N SER A 262 4.93 -12.91 4.01
CA SER A 262 6.28 -12.55 4.43
C SER A 262 7.05 -13.77 4.94
N LEU A 263 8.35 -13.85 4.67
CA LEU A 263 9.23 -14.87 5.28
C LEU A 263 9.67 -14.44 6.69
N GLU A 264 9.84 -13.14 6.89
CA GLU A 264 10.23 -12.52 8.15
C GLU A 264 9.23 -11.46 8.60
N ILE A 265 9.11 -11.29 9.91
CA ILE A 265 8.30 -10.23 10.54
C ILE A 265 9.12 -9.44 11.56
N PRO A 266 8.76 -8.16 11.80
CA PRO A 266 9.42 -7.36 12.82
C PRO A 266 9.03 -7.83 14.23
N VAL A 267 10.02 -8.05 15.10
CA VAL A 267 9.87 -8.39 16.50
C VAL A 267 10.30 -7.23 17.38
N TRP A 268 9.44 -6.82 18.31
CA TRP A 268 9.66 -5.70 19.22
C TRP A 268 10.54 -6.09 20.42
N ASP A 269 11.50 -5.21 20.74
CA ASP A 269 12.29 -5.18 21.98
C ASP A 269 11.83 -4.01 22.87
N PRO A 270 11.06 -4.29 23.94
CA PRO A 270 10.54 -3.25 24.84
C PRO A 270 11.62 -2.48 25.61
N ASN A 271 12.80 -3.07 25.83
CA ASN A 271 13.85 -2.45 26.64
C ASN A 271 14.55 -1.34 25.88
N THR A 272 14.88 -1.59 24.61
CA THR A 272 15.52 -0.62 23.71
C THR A 272 14.52 0.45 23.21
N CYS A 273 13.23 0.12 23.13
CA CYS A 273 12.21 1.00 22.57
C CYS A 273 12.08 2.33 23.32
N ILE A 274 12.17 3.44 22.58
CA ILE A 274 11.96 4.80 23.10
C ILE A 274 10.52 5.31 22.92
N GLN A 275 9.61 4.46 22.42
CA GLN A 275 8.19 4.79 22.19
C GLN A 275 8.02 6.05 21.33
N CYS A 276 8.66 6.11 20.15
CA CYS A 276 8.59 7.29 19.27
C CYS A 276 7.50 7.23 18.19
N GLY A 277 6.87 6.07 17.97
CA GLY A 277 5.79 5.89 16.98
C GLY A 277 6.19 5.90 15.50
N LYS A 278 7.46 6.19 15.15
CA LYS A 278 7.91 6.25 13.75
C LYS A 278 7.65 4.96 12.97
N CYS A 279 7.84 3.80 13.60
CA CYS A 279 7.60 2.48 13.00
C CYS A 279 6.11 2.24 12.66
N VAL A 280 5.19 2.76 13.49
CA VAL A 280 3.74 2.75 13.22
C VAL A 280 3.40 3.73 12.11
N LEU A 281 3.98 4.93 12.13
CA LEU A 281 3.71 5.98 11.15
C LEU A 281 4.06 5.54 9.73
N VAL A 282 5.25 4.97 9.53
CA VAL A 282 5.74 4.62 8.19
C VAL A 282 5.23 3.28 7.66
N CYS A 283 4.53 2.50 8.48
CA CYS A 283 4.05 1.19 8.07
C CYS A 283 3.01 1.34 6.94
N PRO A 284 3.28 0.81 5.72
CA PRO A 284 2.39 1.02 4.58
C PRO A 284 1.12 0.15 4.60
N HIS A 285 1.01 -0.76 5.57
CA HIS A 285 -0.10 -1.72 5.64
C HIS A 285 -0.81 -1.74 7.00
N SER A 286 -0.46 -0.83 7.91
CA SER A 286 -1.04 -0.76 9.27
C SER A 286 -0.88 -2.06 10.09
N VAL A 287 0.19 -2.81 9.82
CA VAL A 287 0.50 -4.10 10.46
C VAL A 287 1.29 -3.95 11.75
N ILE A 288 1.72 -2.75 12.10
CA ILE A 288 2.36 -2.43 13.39
C ILE A 288 1.54 -1.33 14.03
N ARG A 289 1.03 -1.58 15.23
CA ARG A 289 0.20 -0.63 15.98
C ARG A 289 0.68 -0.53 17.42
N ALA A 290 0.34 0.60 18.03
CA ALA A 290 0.64 0.84 19.43
C ALA A 290 -0.63 1.21 20.19
N LYS A 291 -0.70 0.79 21.46
CA LYS A 291 -1.73 1.21 22.41
C LYS A 291 -1.09 1.57 23.74
N VAL A 292 -1.72 2.50 24.45
CA VAL A 292 -1.51 2.72 25.88
C VAL A 292 -2.78 2.40 26.65
N TYR A 293 -2.66 1.69 27.76
CA TYR A 293 -3.80 1.16 28.50
C TYR A 293 -3.44 0.87 29.95
N ASP A 294 -4.47 0.74 30.81
CA ASP A 294 -4.33 0.40 32.22
C ASP A 294 -3.79 -1.04 32.40
N GLU A 295 -2.88 -1.24 33.34
CA GLU A 295 -2.26 -2.54 33.62
C GLU A 295 -3.28 -3.65 33.92
N LYS A 296 -4.46 -3.32 34.45
CA LYS A 296 -5.52 -4.30 34.72
C LYS A 296 -5.95 -5.11 33.50
N TYR A 297 -5.81 -4.55 32.29
CA TYR A 297 -6.17 -5.26 31.06
C TYR A 297 -5.19 -6.37 30.70
N LEU A 298 -4.05 -6.49 31.39
CA LEU A 298 -3.06 -7.56 31.16
C LEU A 298 -3.37 -8.87 31.89
N ALA A 299 -4.46 -8.94 32.68
CA ALA A 299 -4.78 -10.12 33.47
C ALA A 299 -4.88 -11.41 32.62
N ASP A 300 -5.47 -11.31 31.43
CA ASP A 300 -5.69 -12.41 30.50
C ASP A 300 -4.73 -12.38 29.29
N ALA A 301 -3.61 -11.66 29.40
CA ALA A 301 -2.65 -11.54 28.30
C ALA A 301 -1.99 -12.90 28.00
N PRO A 302 -1.82 -13.28 26.71
CA PRO A 302 -1.03 -14.45 26.35
C PRO A 302 0.37 -14.40 26.96
N ALA A 303 0.95 -15.55 27.30
CA ALA A 303 2.28 -15.62 27.94
C ALA A 303 3.41 -14.94 27.13
N THR A 304 3.25 -14.90 25.79
CA THR A 304 4.18 -14.26 24.86
C THR A 304 3.89 -12.78 24.61
N PHE A 305 2.82 -12.23 25.20
CA PHE A 305 2.41 -10.85 24.96
C PHE A 305 3.34 -9.87 25.66
N LYS A 306 3.95 -8.98 24.87
CA LYS A 306 4.93 -8.00 25.37
C LYS A 306 4.23 -6.71 25.79
N SER A 307 4.62 -6.16 26.93
CA SER A 307 4.27 -4.80 27.35
C SER A 307 5.42 -4.16 28.13
N THR A 308 5.44 -2.83 28.20
CA THR A 308 6.36 -2.06 29.06
C THR A 308 5.66 -0.85 29.64
N ALA A 309 6.25 -0.16 30.62
CA ALA A 309 5.67 1.07 31.15
C ALA A 309 5.65 2.17 30.07
N ALA A 310 4.55 2.91 29.95
CA ALA A 310 4.52 4.10 29.11
C ALA A 310 5.51 5.14 29.65
N ARG A 311 6.31 5.73 28.75
CA ARG A 311 7.41 6.63 29.12
C ARG A 311 7.04 8.11 29.01
N TRP A 312 5.85 8.43 28.50
CA TRP A 312 5.41 9.81 28.35
C TRP A 312 4.66 10.28 29.58
N LYS A 313 4.86 11.55 29.94
CA LYS A 313 4.31 12.14 31.18
C LYS A 313 2.79 12.08 31.25
N GLU A 314 2.12 12.18 30.10
CA GLU A 314 0.66 12.19 29.99
C GLU A 314 0.04 10.81 30.27
N PHE A 315 0.82 9.74 30.12
CA PHE A 315 0.41 8.34 30.28
C PHE A 315 1.13 7.67 31.45
N LYS A 316 1.43 8.44 32.50
CA LYS A 316 2.06 7.90 33.71
C LYS A 316 1.20 6.74 34.25
N ASP A 317 1.87 5.70 34.74
CA ASP A 317 1.25 4.52 35.35
C ASP A 317 0.44 3.64 34.35
N LEU A 318 0.46 3.94 33.04
CA LEU A 318 -0.08 3.09 31.99
C LEU A 318 0.98 2.15 31.39
N ARG A 319 0.50 1.10 30.72
CA ARG A 319 1.29 0.18 29.92
C ARG A 319 1.26 0.59 28.46
N TYR A 320 2.37 0.36 27.77
CA TYR A 320 2.56 0.54 26.33
C TYR A 320 2.86 -0.82 25.70
N THR A 321 2.19 -1.11 24.58
CA THR A 321 2.52 -2.23 23.70
C THR A 321 2.65 -1.75 22.27
N LEU A 322 3.69 -2.23 21.58
CA LEU A 322 3.80 -2.21 20.13
C LEU A 322 3.60 -3.64 19.62
N GLN A 323 2.51 -3.88 18.90
CA GLN A 323 2.14 -5.23 18.42
C GLN A 323 2.16 -5.28 16.90
N VAL A 324 2.52 -6.44 16.37
CA VAL A 324 2.61 -6.72 14.92
C VAL A 324 1.51 -7.72 14.53
N ALA A 325 0.86 -7.48 13.40
CA ALA A 325 -0.05 -8.42 12.75
C ALA A 325 0.78 -9.35 11.85
N PRO A 326 1.13 -10.57 12.31
CA PRO A 326 2.10 -11.41 11.60
C PRO A 326 1.59 -11.83 10.21
N GLU A 327 0.30 -12.16 10.11
CA GLU A 327 -0.31 -12.68 8.90
C GLU A 327 -0.62 -11.59 7.85
N ASP A 328 -0.53 -10.31 8.21
CA ASP A 328 -0.78 -9.22 7.26
C ASP A 328 0.52 -8.50 6.86
N CYS A 329 1.62 -8.75 7.58
CA CYS A 329 2.90 -8.12 7.32
C CYS A 329 3.51 -8.57 5.98
N THR A 330 4.01 -7.61 5.22
CA THR A 330 4.64 -7.85 3.91
C THR A 330 6.17 -7.92 3.97
N GLY A 331 6.76 -7.84 5.17
CA GLY A 331 8.22 -7.93 5.36
C GLY A 331 9.03 -6.77 4.76
N CYS A 332 8.43 -5.58 4.57
CA CYS A 332 9.09 -4.47 3.85
C CYS A 332 10.26 -3.80 4.58
N THR A 333 10.48 -4.12 5.86
CA THR A 333 11.54 -3.61 6.75
C THR A 333 11.57 -2.10 7.03
N LEU A 334 10.69 -1.28 6.42
CA LEU A 334 10.62 0.17 6.65
C LEU A 334 10.57 0.55 8.14
N CYS A 335 9.79 -0.18 8.94
CA CYS A 335 9.66 0.02 10.38
C CYS A 335 10.97 -0.16 11.16
N VAL A 336 11.80 -1.12 10.74
CA VAL A 336 13.14 -1.39 11.30
C VAL A 336 14.09 -0.31 10.83
N GLU A 337 14.04 0.05 9.55
CA GLU A 337 14.92 1.05 8.93
C GLU A 337 14.77 2.42 9.59
N VAL A 338 13.55 2.89 9.82
CA VAL A 338 13.31 4.19 10.47
C VAL A 338 13.49 4.19 11.99
N CYS A 339 13.64 3.02 12.62
CA CYS A 339 13.78 2.95 14.06
C CYS A 339 15.08 3.66 14.50
N PRO A 340 14.98 4.74 15.29
CA PRO A 340 16.16 5.52 15.69
C PRO A 340 16.88 4.91 16.91
N ALA A 341 16.22 4.02 17.64
CA ALA A 341 16.77 3.42 18.85
C ALA A 341 17.70 2.25 18.48
N LYS A 342 18.88 2.25 19.09
CA LYS A 342 19.88 1.17 18.98
C LYS A 342 20.07 0.52 20.34
N ASN A 343 20.22 -0.80 20.34
CA ASN A 343 20.55 -1.55 21.55
C ASN A 343 21.97 -1.15 22.01
N LYS A 344 22.15 -0.95 23.32
CA LYS A 344 23.41 -0.47 23.89
C LYS A 344 24.51 -1.55 23.89
N SER A 345 24.12 -2.82 23.96
CA SER A 345 25.05 -3.96 24.03
C SER A 345 25.41 -4.48 22.63
N GLU A 346 24.46 -4.48 21.69
CA GLU A 346 24.70 -4.85 20.28
C GLU A 346 24.12 -3.77 19.35
N THR A 347 24.96 -2.86 18.86
CA THR A 347 24.54 -1.66 18.11
C THR A 347 23.90 -1.95 16.75
N ARG A 348 24.01 -3.19 16.25
CA ARG A 348 23.31 -3.68 15.06
C ARG A 348 21.82 -3.90 15.32
N LEU A 349 21.46 -4.27 16.55
CA LEU A 349 20.07 -4.47 16.95
C LEU A 349 19.41 -3.13 17.27
N LYS A 350 18.15 -2.99 16.85
CA LYS A 350 17.29 -1.85 17.13
C LYS A 350 16.17 -2.25 18.11
N ALA A 351 15.26 -1.33 18.41
CA ALA A 351 14.07 -1.64 19.19
C ALA A 351 13.04 -2.53 18.47
N ILE A 352 13.23 -2.75 17.17
CA ILE A 352 12.39 -3.64 16.36
C ILE A 352 13.29 -4.24 15.26
N ASN A 353 13.24 -5.55 15.06
CA ASN A 353 14.18 -6.28 14.18
C ASN A 353 13.44 -7.38 13.41
N MET A 354 13.84 -7.67 12.17
CA MET A 354 13.26 -8.77 11.40
C MET A 354 13.70 -10.12 11.99
N GLN A 355 12.78 -11.09 12.03
CA GLN A 355 12.98 -12.49 12.45
C GLN A 355 12.11 -13.41 11.60
N ASP A 356 12.48 -14.68 11.50
CA ASP A 356 11.70 -15.70 10.79
C ASP A 356 10.25 -15.77 11.30
N GLN A 357 9.30 -15.75 10.37
CA GLN A 357 7.89 -15.67 10.71
C GLN A 357 7.32 -17.01 11.20
N ILE A 358 7.71 -18.13 10.58
CA ILE A 358 7.07 -19.44 10.81
C ILE A 358 7.04 -19.83 12.30
N PRO A 359 8.14 -19.74 13.07
CA PRO A 359 8.13 -20.09 14.50
C PRO A 359 7.29 -19.14 15.37
N LEU A 360 7.02 -17.92 14.89
CA LEU A 360 6.36 -16.86 15.65
C LEU A 360 4.88 -16.69 15.30
N ARG A 361 4.46 -17.16 14.12
CA ARG A 361 3.15 -16.88 13.51
C ARG A 361 1.98 -17.11 14.47
N GLU A 362 1.89 -18.31 15.04
CA GLU A 362 0.74 -18.71 15.87
C GLU A 362 0.69 -17.90 17.18
N SER A 363 1.83 -17.74 17.87
CA SER A 363 1.89 -16.93 19.10
C SER A 363 1.63 -15.45 18.84
N GLU A 364 2.16 -14.89 17.75
CA GLU A 364 1.96 -13.48 17.42
C GLU A 364 0.55 -13.20 16.87
N ALA A 365 -0.12 -14.19 16.27
CA ALA A 365 -1.53 -14.08 15.89
C ALA A 365 -2.41 -14.00 17.15
N ALA A 366 -2.17 -14.86 18.14
CA ALA A 366 -2.86 -14.78 19.44
C ALA A 366 -2.57 -13.45 20.18
N ASN A 367 -1.31 -12.98 20.14
CA ASN A 367 -0.95 -11.66 20.69
C ASN A 367 -1.66 -10.51 19.95
N TRP A 368 -1.81 -10.62 18.62
CA TRP A 368 -2.51 -9.64 17.81
C TRP A 368 -4.00 -9.58 18.14
N ASP A 369 -4.67 -10.73 18.24
CA ASP A 369 -6.08 -10.80 18.62
C ASP A 369 -6.32 -10.23 20.02
N PHE A 370 -5.45 -10.57 20.97
CA PHE A 370 -5.47 -9.95 22.30
C PHE A 370 -5.27 -8.43 22.24
N PHE A 371 -4.30 -7.94 21.45
CA PHE A 371 -4.07 -6.51 21.25
C PHE A 371 -5.30 -5.77 20.68
N LEU A 372 -6.03 -6.39 19.76
CA LEU A 372 -7.27 -5.81 19.22
C LEU A 372 -8.37 -5.71 20.29
N SER A 373 -8.42 -6.64 21.24
CA SER A 373 -9.37 -6.63 22.35
C SER A 373 -9.13 -5.47 23.34
N LEU A 374 -7.89 -4.98 23.47
CA LEU A 374 -7.55 -3.86 24.34
C LEU A 374 -8.32 -2.59 23.95
N PRO A 375 -8.64 -1.70 24.92
CA PRO A 375 -9.29 -0.43 24.63
C PRO A 375 -8.45 0.43 23.68
N GLU A 376 -9.14 1.19 22.82
CA GLU A 376 -8.48 2.23 22.04
C GLU A 376 -8.16 3.43 22.95
N VAL A 377 -7.13 4.20 22.60
CA VAL A 377 -6.79 5.43 23.31
C VAL A 377 -7.83 6.49 22.96
N ASP A 378 -8.41 7.17 23.96
CA ASP A 378 -9.36 8.26 23.70
C ASP A 378 -8.64 9.36 22.90
N PRO A 379 -9.11 9.69 21.68
CA PRO A 379 -8.53 10.77 20.91
C PRO A 379 -8.62 12.14 21.61
N VAL A 380 -9.59 12.31 22.53
CA VAL A 380 -9.73 13.52 23.34
C VAL A 380 -8.54 13.65 24.30
N GLY A 381 -7.66 14.61 24.05
CA GLY A 381 -6.45 14.88 24.84
C GLY A 381 -5.14 14.52 24.15
N LEU A 382 -5.21 13.87 22.97
CA LEU A 382 -4.04 13.67 22.12
C LEU A 382 -3.69 14.95 21.34
N ASN A 383 -2.40 15.25 21.24
CA ASN A 383 -1.92 16.28 20.35
C ASN A 383 -1.68 15.70 18.95
N ILE A 384 -2.71 15.80 18.11
CA ILE A 384 -2.73 15.31 16.72
C ILE A 384 -1.71 15.96 15.79
N THR A 385 -0.94 16.97 16.25
CA THR A 385 0.17 17.56 15.50
C THR A 385 1.51 16.85 15.72
N THR A 386 1.56 15.83 16.59
CA THR A 386 2.80 15.14 16.97
C THR A 386 2.79 13.66 16.57
N VAL A 387 3.96 13.17 16.13
CA VAL A 387 4.12 11.76 15.71
C VAL A 387 3.79 10.78 16.84
N LYS A 388 4.20 11.10 18.08
CA LYS A 388 4.04 10.20 19.22
C LYS A 388 2.58 9.93 19.58
N ASP A 389 1.70 10.91 19.38
CA ASP A 389 0.28 10.80 19.74
C ASP A 389 -0.53 10.23 18.57
N VAL A 390 -0.24 10.65 17.34
CA VAL A 390 -0.93 10.15 16.14
C VAL A 390 -0.76 8.65 15.94
N GLN A 391 0.36 8.04 16.37
CA GLN A 391 0.52 6.58 16.30
C GLN A 391 -0.45 5.79 17.21
N LEU A 392 -1.06 6.43 18.19
CA LEU A 392 -2.01 5.80 19.12
C LEU A 392 -3.45 5.81 18.57
N LEU A 393 -3.72 6.59 17.53
CA LEU A 393 -5.01 6.62 16.86
C LEU A 393 -5.21 5.34 16.05
N GLN A 394 -6.41 4.76 16.14
CA GLN A 394 -6.78 3.60 15.34
C GLN A 394 -6.74 3.93 13.84
N PRO A 395 -5.96 3.23 13.01
CA PRO A 395 -6.04 3.39 11.56
C PRO A 395 -7.32 2.74 11.02
N THR A 396 -8.01 3.43 10.12
CA THR A 396 -9.16 2.91 9.35
C THR A 396 -8.81 2.68 7.88
N PHE A 397 -7.52 2.62 7.56
CA PHE A 397 -6.97 2.12 6.31
C PHE A 397 -5.91 1.08 6.64
N GLU A 398 -6.19 -0.19 6.38
CA GLU A 398 -5.36 -1.32 6.85
C GLU A 398 -5.26 -2.45 5.82
N PHE A 399 -4.11 -3.13 5.80
CA PHE A 399 -3.89 -4.37 5.05
C PHE A 399 -4.16 -4.30 3.54
N SER A 400 -3.91 -3.13 2.93
CA SER A 400 -4.15 -2.90 1.51
C SER A 400 -3.36 -3.83 0.58
N GLY A 401 -3.84 -3.98 -0.66
CA GLY A 401 -3.16 -4.73 -1.72
C GLY A 401 -1.91 -4.04 -2.30
N ALA A 402 -1.38 -3.00 -1.64
CA ALA A 402 -0.26 -2.21 -2.13
C ALA A 402 1.07 -2.98 -2.07
N CYS A 403 2.07 -2.47 -2.79
CA CYS A 403 3.41 -3.04 -2.83
C CYS A 403 4.04 -3.13 -1.43
N SER A 404 4.90 -4.13 -1.19
CA SER A 404 5.74 -4.16 0.01
C SER A 404 6.62 -2.92 0.06
N GLY A 405 6.44 -2.08 1.09
CA GLY A 405 7.14 -0.81 1.22
C GLY A 405 6.55 0.33 0.38
N CYS A 406 5.27 0.29 -0.02
CA CYS A 406 4.65 1.34 -0.83
C CYS A 406 4.80 2.75 -0.20
N GLY A 407 5.21 3.74 -0.99
CA GLY A 407 5.35 5.12 -0.53
C GLY A 407 4.06 5.94 -0.48
N GLU A 408 2.93 5.42 -0.98
CA GLU A 408 1.65 6.13 -1.01
C GLU A 408 0.82 5.90 0.26
N THR A 409 0.67 4.64 0.67
CA THR A 409 -0.27 4.23 1.71
C THR A 409 0.00 4.77 3.13
N PRO A 410 1.24 5.10 3.56
CA PRO A 410 1.44 5.76 4.85
C PRO A 410 0.68 7.09 4.99
N TYR A 411 0.50 7.83 3.89
CA TYR A 411 -0.27 9.08 3.88
C TYR A 411 -1.78 8.81 4.02
N LEU A 412 -2.31 7.80 3.33
CA LEU A 412 -3.73 7.44 3.45
C LEU A 412 -4.07 6.88 4.83
N LYS A 413 -3.17 6.06 5.39
CA LYS A 413 -3.26 5.62 6.78
C LYS A 413 -3.33 6.81 7.73
N LEU A 414 -2.44 7.79 7.57
CA LEU A 414 -2.41 8.98 8.41
C LEU A 414 -3.72 9.77 8.34
N ILE A 415 -4.27 10.00 7.14
CA ILE A 415 -5.60 10.64 6.99
C ILE A 415 -6.68 9.84 7.68
N SER A 416 -6.68 8.51 7.50
CA SER A 416 -7.66 7.62 8.13
C SER A 416 -7.60 7.63 9.66
N GLN A 417 -6.42 7.85 10.24
CA GLN A 417 -6.22 7.95 11.69
C GLN A 417 -6.75 9.28 12.24
N LEU A 418 -6.51 10.37 11.51
CA LEU A 418 -6.87 11.73 11.95
C LEU A 418 -8.35 12.04 11.75
N PHE A 419 -8.94 11.58 10.64
CA PHE A 419 -10.23 12.07 10.14
C PHE A 419 -11.15 10.95 9.63
N GLY A 420 -10.75 9.68 9.77
CA GLY A 420 -11.40 8.57 9.07
C GLY A 420 -12.88 8.38 9.43
N ASP A 421 -13.26 8.68 10.67
CA ASP A 421 -14.63 8.56 11.19
C ASP A 421 -15.64 9.58 10.62
N ARG A 422 -15.16 10.56 9.83
CA ARG A 422 -15.95 11.61 9.17
C ARG A 422 -15.49 11.93 7.75
N SER A 423 -14.61 11.10 7.17
CA SER A 423 -14.07 11.29 5.83
C SER A 423 -14.99 10.73 4.74
N VAL A 424 -15.09 11.46 3.64
CA VAL A 424 -15.71 11.02 2.38
C VAL A 424 -14.65 11.14 1.29
N ILE A 425 -14.30 10.04 0.65
CA ILE A 425 -13.17 9.91 -0.25
C ILE A 425 -13.64 9.74 -1.68
N ALA A 426 -13.29 10.72 -2.53
CA ALA A 426 -13.28 10.61 -3.98
C ALA A 426 -11.87 10.19 -4.43
N ASN A 427 -11.74 8.99 -4.99
CA ASN A 427 -10.45 8.46 -5.39
C ASN A 427 -10.33 8.34 -6.92
N ALA A 428 -9.31 8.95 -7.51
CA ALA A 428 -9.04 8.84 -8.94
C ALA A 428 -8.56 7.43 -9.28
N THR A 429 -8.83 6.98 -10.50
CA THR A 429 -8.32 5.69 -10.96
C THR A 429 -6.79 5.70 -11.03
N GLY A 430 -6.14 4.72 -10.41
CA GLY A 430 -4.68 4.66 -10.29
C GLY A 430 -4.25 3.64 -9.25
N CYS A 431 -3.01 3.71 -8.76
CA CYS A 431 -2.56 2.83 -7.69
C CYS A 431 -3.51 2.86 -6.49
N SER A 432 -3.91 4.07 -6.09
CA SER A 432 -4.76 4.32 -4.93
C SER A 432 -6.14 3.70 -5.04
N SER A 433 -6.75 3.66 -6.23
CA SER A 433 -8.00 2.93 -6.41
C SER A 433 -7.80 1.41 -6.44
N ILE A 434 -6.68 0.93 -7.01
CA ILE A 434 -6.38 -0.50 -7.05
C ILE A 434 -6.13 -1.05 -5.65
N TYR A 435 -5.19 -0.51 -4.87
CA TYR A 435 -4.99 -1.05 -3.52
C TYR A 435 -6.07 -0.59 -2.52
N GLY A 436 -6.84 0.46 -2.83
CA GLY A 436 -7.90 1.03 -1.98
C GLY A 436 -9.29 0.44 -2.19
N GLY A 437 -9.57 -0.17 -3.34
CA GLY A 437 -10.91 -0.64 -3.68
C GLY A 437 -10.96 -1.83 -4.65
N ASN A 438 -9.85 -2.55 -4.86
CA ASN A 438 -9.88 -3.77 -5.66
C ASN A 438 -10.55 -4.92 -4.91
N LEU A 439 -11.69 -5.35 -5.42
CA LEU A 439 -12.48 -6.46 -4.90
C LEU A 439 -11.69 -7.78 -4.96
N PRO A 440 -11.92 -8.71 -4.01
CA PRO A 440 -13.08 -8.78 -3.11
C PRO A 440 -12.86 -8.16 -1.71
N THR A 441 -11.71 -7.53 -1.46
CA THR A 441 -11.33 -6.98 -0.15
C THR A 441 -10.91 -5.53 -0.24
N THR A 442 -11.43 -4.66 0.64
CA THR A 442 -11.03 -3.25 0.74
C THR A 442 -10.34 -2.94 2.08
N PRO A 443 -9.28 -2.10 2.08
CA PRO A 443 -8.58 -1.66 3.29
C PRO A 443 -9.31 -0.59 4.09
N TRP A 444 -10.32 0.08 3.54
CA TRP A 444 -11.08 1.10 4.27
C TRP A 444 -11.94 0.42 5.30
N ALA A 445 -11.63 0.59 6.58
CA ALA A 445 -12.29 -0.06 7.71
C ALA A 445 -13.15 0.90 8.52
N GLN A 446 -13.87 0.36 9.50
CA GLN A 446 -14.66 1.12 10.46
C GLN A 446 -14.00 1.02 11.84
N ASN A 447 -14.18 2.05 12.65
CA ASN A 447 -13.83 2.02 14.07
C ASN A 447 -14.87 1.22 14.89
N LYS A 448 -14.68 1.12 16.21
CA LYS A 448 -15.59 0.35 17.09
C LYS A 448 -17.03 0.89 17.13
N GLU A 449 -17.25 2.16 16.76
CA GLU A 449 -18.58 2.75 16.64
C GLU A 449 -19.23 2.58 15.25
N GLY A 450 -18.60 1.79 14.35
CA GLY A 450 -19.09 1.57 12.99
C GLY A 450 -18.87 2.74 12.04
N ARG A 451 -17.97 3.67 12.38
CA ARG A 451 -17.67 4.85 11.56
C ARG A 451 -16.33 4.68 10.87
N GLY A 452 -16.28 5.02 9.59
CA GLY A 452 -15.05 4.97 8.80
C GLY A 452 -15.23 5.72 7.48
N PRO A 453 -14.17 5.78 6.66
CA PRO A 453 -14.22 6.53 5.42
C PRO A 453 -15.26 5.95 4.46
N ALA A 454 -16.18 6.80 3.98
CA ALA A 454 -16.97 6.47 2.81
C ALA A 454 -16.07 6.63 1.58
N TRP A 455 -15.89 5.59 0.77
CA TRP A 455 -14.94 5.60 -0.34
C TRP A 455 -15.63 5.27 -1.66
N SER A 456 -15.28 6.01 -2.71
CA SER A 456 -15.70 5.71 -4.07
C SER A 456 -14.65 6.10 -5.09
N ASN A 457 -14.58 5.33 -6.18
CA ASN A 457 -13.82 5.65 -7.39
C ASN A 457 -14.81 5.82 -8.54
N SER A 458 -14.88 7.03 -9.10
CA SER A 458 -15.63 7.30 -10.33
C SER A 458 -14.77 6.91 -11.53
N LEU A 459 -14.06 7.86 -12.15
CA LEU A 459 -13.18 7.62 -13.29
C LEU A 459 -11.75 8.12 -13.00
N PHE A 460 -10.92 8.09 -14.04
CA PHE A 460 -9.55 8.59 -13.94
C PHE A 460 -9.50 10.12 -14.07
N GLU A 461 -10.34 10.67 -14.94
CA GLU A 461 -10.35 12.04 -15.41
C GLU A 461 -11.19 13.00 -14.57
N ASP A 462 -12.21 12.51 -13.85
CA ASP A 462 -13.27 13.32 -13.24
C ASP A 462 -13.17 13.45 -11.71
N ASN A 463 -12.10 12.94 -11.10
CA ASN A 463 -12.07 12.74 -9.66
C ASN A 463 -12.20 14.04 -8.85
N ALA A 464 -11.71 15.16 -9.38
CA ALA A 464 -11.83 16.45 -8.69
C ALA A 464 -13.30 16.89 -8.65
N GLU A 465 -13.96 16.80 -9.79
CA GLU A 465 -15.36 17.16 -10.01
C GLU A 465 -16.29 16.21 -9.23
N PHE A 466 -15.92 14.93 -9.16
CA PHE A 466 -16.61 13.93 -8.36
C PHE A 466 -16.58 14.27 -6.88
N GLY A 467 -15.40 14.61 -6.34
CA GLY A 467 -15.26 15.10 -4.98
C GLY A 467 -16.00 16.42 -4.72
N LEU A 468 -15.99 17.35 -5.69
CA LEU A 468 -16.78 18.58 -5.61
C LEU A 468 -18.27 18.27 -5.53
N GLY A 469 -18.77 17.31 -6.31
CA GLY A 469 -20.16 16.85 -6.24
C GLY A 469 -20.54 16.31 -4.84
N MET A 470 -19.65 15.54 -4.21
CA MET A 470 -19.83 15.10 -2.83
C MET A 470 -19.90 16.29 -1.86
N ARG A 471 -18.99 17.27 -1.99
CA ARG A 471 -18.98 18.48 -1.16
C ARG A 471 -20.28 19.27 -1.28
N LEU A 472 -20.72 19.54 -2.51
CA LEU A 472 -21.96 20.28 -2.76
C LEU A 472 -23.19 19.56 -2.19
N THR A 473 -23.22 18.24 -2.27
CA THR A 473 -24.29 17.42 -1.71
C THR A 473 -24.33 17.53 -0.18
N ILE A 474 -23.17 17.39 0.47
CA ILE A 474 -23.08 17.50 1.94
C ILE A 474 -23.46 18.92 2.39
N ASP A 475 -23.01 19.96 1.68
CA ASP A 475 -23.38 21.35 1.98
C ASP A 475 -24.89 21.55 1.94
N LYS A 476 -25.54 21.06 0.87
CA LYS A 476 -27.00 21.21 0.71
C LYS A 476 -27.78 20.41 1.75
N GLN A 477 -27.33 19.19 2.08
CA GLN A 477 -27.96 18.39 3.14
C GLN A 477 -27.78 19.03 4.52
N ASN A 478 -26.61 19.61 4.81
CA ASN A 478 -26.37 20.35 6.04
C ASN A 478 -27.28 21.59 6.13
N GLU A 479 -27.36 22.40 5.06
CA GLU A 479 -28.27 23.55 4.98
C GLU A 479 -29.72 23.14 5.27
N PHE A 480 -30.19 22.08 4.59
CA PHE A 480 -31.53 21.55 4.78
C PHE A 480 -31.77 21.04 6.21
N ALA A 481 -30.81 20.32 6.80
CA ALA A 481 -30.88 19.88 8.18
C ALA A 481 -30.99 21.07 9.15
N ARG A 482 -30.22 22.15 8.92
CA ARG A 482 -30.25 23.36 9.75
C ARG A 482 -31.58 24.11 9.65
N GLU A 483 -32.17 24.19 8.46
CA GLU A 483 -33.52 24.74 8.28
C GLU A 483 -34.57 23.95 9.07
N LEU A 484 -34.54 22.62 8.97
CA LEU A 484 -35.47 21.75 9.68
C LEU A 484 -35.29 21.82 11.19
N VAL A 485 -34.05 21.90 11.70
CA VAL A 485 -33.77 22.16 13.12
C VAL A 485 -34.44 23.46 13.56
N GLY A 486 -34.41 24.50 12.72
CA GLY A 486 -35.11 25.77 12.97
C GLY A 486 -36.63 25.62 13.05
N ARG A 487 -37.24 24.88 12.12
CA ARG A 487 -38.70 24.65 12.08
C ARG A 487 -39.19 23.77 13.23
N LEU A 488 -38.39 22.78 13.62
CA LEU A 488 -38.72 21.81 14.64
C LEU A 488 -38.27 22.21 16.05
N ARG A 489 -37.82 23.46 16.25
CA ARG A 489 -37.43 24.02 17.56
C ARG A 489 -38.40 23.69 18.68
N GLY A 490 -39.70 23.84 18.45
CA GLY A 490 -40.72 23.51 19.44
C GLY A 490 -40.79 22.03 19.82
N ALA A 491 -40.52 21.13 18.86
CA ALA A 491 -40.51 19.69 19.08
C ALA A 491 -39.22 19.19 19.74
N ILE A 492 -38.07 19.78 19.36
CA ILE A 492 -36.75 19.33 19.84
C ILE A 492 -36.23 20.13 21.02
N GLY A 493 -36.83 21.28 21.35
CA GLY A 493 -36.42 22.21 22.39
C GLY A 493 -35.45 23.29 21.91
N GLU A 494 -35.69 24.54 22.31
CA GLU A 494 -34.93 25.73 21.89
C GLU A 494 -33.43 25.62 22.18
N THR A 495 -33.05 25.14 23.38
CA THR A 495 -31.64 24.99 23.77
C THR A 495 -30.89 24.03 22.86
N LEU A 496 -31.47 22.84 22.60
CA LEU A 496 -30.84 21.84 21.74
C LEU A 496 -30.71 22.36 20.29
N ALA A 497 -31.73 23.07 19.79
CA ALA A 497 -31.67 23.68 18.47
C ALA A 497 -30.55 24.71 18.36
N ASP A 498 -30.41 25.60 19.34
CA ASP A 498 -29.34 26.60 19.39
C ASP A 498 -27.96 25.96 19.44
N GLU A 499 -27.78 24.96 20.30
CA GLU A 499 -26.53 24.23 20.44
C GLU A 499 -26.15 23.46 19.16
N LEU A 500 -27.11 22.82 18.48
CA LEU A 500 -26.89 22.15 17.19
C LEU A 500 -26.44 23.12 16.10
N LEU A 501 -27.05 24.31 16.05
CA LEU A 501 -26.79 25.31 15.02
C LEU A 501 -25.50 26.10 15.23
N LYS A 502 -25.07 26.29 16.48
CA LYS A 502 -23.91 27.11 16.86
C LYS A 502 -22.70 26.29 17.32
N ALA A 503 -22.73 24.97 17.15
CA ALA A 503 -21.68 24.07 17.60
C ALA A 503 -20.32 24.41 16.98
N ASP A 504 -19.32 24.62 17.83
CA ASP A 504 -17.92 24.57 17.43
C ASP A 504 -17.50 23.11 17.21
N GLN A 505 -16.96 22.85 16.02
CA GLN A 505 -16.53 21.54 15.54
C GLN A 505 -15.06 21.57 15.07
N SER A 506 -14.28 22.54 15.55
CA SER A 506 -12.87 22.74 15.19
C SER A 506 -11.92 21.67 15.73
N ASN A 507 -12.38 20.83 16.68
CA ASN A 507 -11.59 19.78 17.31
C ASN A 507 -12.46 18.56 17.65
N GLU A 508 -11.81 17.47 18.06
CA GLU A 508 -12.46 16.19 18.35
C GLU A 508 -13.51 16.28 19.46
N GLN A 509 -13.28 17.08 20.50
CA GLN A 509 -14.25 17.28 21.57
C GLN A 509 -15.54 17.93 21.04
N GLY A 510 -15.40 18.93 20.16
CA GLY A 510 -16.52 19.59 19.50
C GLY A 510 -17.31 18.64 18.59
N ILE A 511 -16.61 17.80 17.83
CA ILE A 511 -17.22 16.77 16.97
C ILE A 511 -17.99 15.74 17.81
N ARG A 512 -17.40 15.23 18.89
CA ARG A 512 -18.06 14.28 19.80
C ARG A 512 -19.30 14.89 20.46
N ALA A 513 -19.20 16.11 20.97
CA ALA A 513 -20.35 16.83 21.52
C ALA A 513 -21.46 17.03 20.49
N GLN A 514 -21.12 17.34 19.23
CA GLN A 514 -22.11 17.47 18.17
C GLN A 514 -22.80 16.14 17.85
N ARG A 515 -22.06 15.02 17.88
CA ARG A 515 -22.65 13.67 17.71
C ARG A 515 -23.65 13.36 18.82
N ASP A 516 -23.34 13.71 20.07
CA ASP A 516 -24.26 13.51 21.20
C ASP A 516 -25.54 14.34 21.06
N ARG A 517 -25.41 15.59 20.57
CA ARG A 517 -26.58 16.43 20.24
C ARG A 517 -27.42 15.84 19.11
N VAL A 518 -26.79 15.31 18.05
CA VAL A 518 -27.49 14.65 16.93
C VAL A 518 -28.19 13.36 17.40
N ALA A 519 -27.57 12.58 18.28
CA ALA A 519 -28.21 11.41 18.88
C ALA A 519 -29.44 11.82 19.71
N THR A 520 -29.32 12.88 20.51
CA THR A 520 -30.44 13.44 21.28
C THR A 520 -31.56 13.95 20.38
N LEU A 521 -31.22 14.64 19.28
CA LEU A 521 -32.16 15.09 18.26
C LEU A 521 -32.95 13.92 17.67
N LYS A 522 -32.25 12.87 17.21
CA LYS A 522 -32.88 11.68 16.64
C LYS A 522 -33.80 10.99 17.64
N ALA A 523 -33.40 10.91 18.92
CA ALA A 523 -34.23 10.34 19.97
C ALA A 523 -35.52 11.16 20.22
N ARG A 524 -35.44 12.49 20.24
CA ARG A 524 -36.64 13.36 20.43
C ARG A 524 -37.63 13.27 19.28
N LEU A 525 -37.14 13.04 18.06
CA LEU A 525 -37.97 12.93 16.86
C LEU A 525 -38.41 11.50 16.52
N ALA A 526 -37.99 10.48 17.27
CA ALA A 526 -38.19 9.07 16.91
C ALA A 526 -39.67 8.69 16.70
N ASN A 527 -40.60 9.34 17.42
CA ASN A 527 -42.04 9.07 17.35
C ASN A 527 -42.84 10.22 16.70
N ASP A 528 -42.16 11.21 16.11
CA ASP A 528 -42.84 12.32 15.43
C ASP A 528 -43.20 11.89 13.99
N PRO A 529 -44.49 11.82 13.63
CA PRO A 529 -44.92 11.34 12.32
C PRO A 529 -44.81 12.41 11.22
N SER A 530 -44.44 13.65 11.55
CA SER A 530 -44.35 14.72 10.57
C SER A 530 -43.30 14.42 9.49
N LEU A 531 -43.54 14.96 8.29
CA LEU A 531 -42.59 14.81 7.19
C LEU A 531 -41.27 15.52 7.51
N ASP A 532 -41.33 16.69 8.16
CA ASP A 532 -40.15 17.46 8.58
C ASP A 532 -39.30 16.66 9.56
N ALA A 533 -39.89 15.98 10.55
CA ALA A 533 -39.14 15.15 11.49
C ALA A 533 -38.46 13.96 10.79
N ARG A 534 -39.18 13.26 9.91
CA ARG A 534 -38.62 12.15 9.12
C ARG A 534 -37.47 12.61 8.23
N ASN A 535 -37.64 13.74 7.54
CA ASN A 535 -36.59 14.33 6.71
C ASN A 535 -35.38 14.73 7.56
N LEU A 536 -35.58 15.39 8.70
CA LEU A 536 -34.47 15.80 9.57
C LEU A 536 -33.70 14.58 10.09
N VAL A 537 -34.39 13.53 10.56
CA VAL A 537 -33.72 12.29 11.01
C VAL A 537 -32.84 11.70 9.92
N ALA A 538 -33.29 11.72 8.66
CA ALA A 538 -32.54 11.19 7.52
C ALA A 538 -31.27 11.98 7.18
N VAL A 539 -31.25 13.30 7.42
CA VAL A 539 -30.08 14.16 7.12
C VAL A 539 -29.33 14.67 8.36
N ALA A 540 -29.77 14.32 9.57
CA ALA A 540 -29.24 14.87 10.82
C ALA A 540 -27.73 14.62 11.01
N ASP A 541 -27.19 13.52 10.48
CA ASP A 541 -25.76 13.23 10.55
C ASP A 541 -24.90 14.23 9.77
N MET A 542 -25.50 15.00 8.85
CA MET A 542 -24.83 16.10 8.14
C MET A 542 -24.63 17.33 9.00
N LEU A 543 -25.25 17.42 10.19
CA LEU A 543 -24.95 18.46 11.18
C LEU A 543 -23.57 18.28 11.82
N VAL A 544 -22.99 17.07 11.73
CA VAL A 544 -21.59 16.79 12.11
C VAL A 544 -20.70 17.06 10.90
N LYS A 545 -19.59 17.80 11.09
CA LYS A 545 -18.60 18.11 10.03
C LYS A 545 -18.20 16.84 9.27
N LYS A 546 -18.03 16.97 7.95
CA LYS A 546 -17.53 15.92 7.04
C LYS A 546 -16.38 16.46 6.23
N ASP A 547 -15.33 15.65 6.08
CA ASP A 547 -14.14 16.01 5.32
C ASP A 547 -14.17 15.30 3.97
N VAL A 548 -14.26 16.10 2.91
CA VAL A 548 -14.17 15.57 1.55
C VAL A 548 -12.69 15.53 1.16
N TRP A 549 -12.20 14.32 0.92
CA TRP A 549 -10.84 14.05 0.45
C TRP A 549 -10.85 13.58 -1.00
N ILE A 550 -10.12 14.30 -1.84
CA ILE A 550 -9.92 14.00 -3.27
C ILE A 550 -8.52 13.43 -3.42
N ILE A 551 -8.42 12.12 -3.59
CA ILE A 551 -7.15 11.38 -3.59
C ILE A 551 -6.83 10.91 -5.00
N GLY A 552 -5.60 11.12 -5.47
CA GLY A 552 -5.15 10.55 -6.73
C GLY A 552 -3.64 10.64 -6.95
N GLY A 553 -3.15 9.91 -7.95
CA GLY A 553 -1.73 9.93 -8.32
C GLY A 553 -1.36 11.13 -9.19
N ASP A 554 -0.07 11.27 -9.50
CA ASP A 554 0.43 12.34 -10.34
C ASP A 554 -0.14 12.33 -11.76
N GLY A 555 -0.40 11.16 -12.34
CA GLY A 555 -1.01 11.09 -13.67
C GLY A 555 -2.44 11.62 -13.75
N TRP A 556 -3.17 11.62 -12.63
CA TRP A 556 -4.46 12.30 -12.57
C TRP A 556 -4.24 13.82 -12.46
N ALA A 557 -3.55 14.25 -11.39
CA ALA A 557 -3.48 15.66 -11.01
C ALA A 557 -2.67 16.53 -12.00
N TYR A 558 -1.63 15.99 -12.62
CA TYR A 558 -0.77 16.76 -13.51
C TYR A 558 -1.25 16.70 -14.96
N ASP A 559 -1.88 15.59 -15.36
CA ASP A 559 -2.23 15.27 -16.74
C ASP A 559 -3.73 15.26 -17.00
N ILE A 560 -4.40 14.11 -16.89
CA ILE A 560 -5.75 13.91 -17.45
C ILE A 560 -6.83 14.67 -16.68
N GLY A 561 -6.72 14.74 -15.35
CA GLY A 561 -7.69 15.41 -14.48
C GLY A 561 -7.27 16.83 -14.09
N TYR A 562 -6.20 17.38 -14.66
CA TYR A 562 -5.70 18.70 -14.26
C TYR A 562 -6.72 19.81 -14.52
N GLY A 563 -7.46 19.78 -15.64
CA GLY A 563 -8.47 20.79 -15.94
C GLY A 563 -9.60 20.82 -14.90
N GLY A 564 -10.07 19.63 -14.50
CA GLY A 564 -11.03 19.47 -13.41
C GLY A 564 -10.48 19.93 -12.06
N LEU A 565 -9.26 19.50 -11.73
CA LEU A 565 -8.57 19.88 -10.51
C LEU A 565 -8.43 21.40 -10.38
N ASP A 566 -7.97 22.06 -11.44
CA ASP A 566 -7.83 23.52 -11.50
C ASP A 566 -9.17 24.23 -11.24
N HIS A 567 -10.24 23.79 -11.92
CA HIS A 567 -11.59 24.35 -11.72
C HIS A 567 -12.11 24.16 -10.28
N VAL A 568 -11.87 22.97 -9.72
CA VAL A 568 -12.33 22.59 -8.38
C VAL A 568 -11.58 23.38 -7.31
N ILE A 569 -10.27 23.60 -7.49
CA ILE A 569 -9.48 24.53 -6.66
C ILE A 569 -10.05 25.95 -6.77
N ALA A 570 -10.31 26.43 -7.99
CA ALA A 570 -10.84 27.78 -8.22
C ALA A 570 -12.24 28.01 -7.61
N SER A 571 -13.01 26.95 -7.34
CA SER A 571 -14.35 27.04 -6.75
C SER A 571 -14.38 27.65 -5.34
N GLY A 572 -13.26 27.62 -4.62
CA GLY A 572 -13.16 28.09 -3.23
C GLY A 572 -13.88 27.22 -2.21
N ARG A 573 -14.41 26.06 -2.60
CA ARG A 573 -15.12 25.13 -1.70
C ARG A 573 -14.15 24.45 -0.73
N ASN A 574 -14.65 24.08 0.45
CA ASN A 574 -13.88 23.40 1.48
C ASN A 574 -13.68 21.92 1.14
N ILE A 575 -12.54 21.61 0.52
CA ILE A 575 -12.15 20.28 0.05
C ILE A 575 -10.66 20.07 0.23
N ASN A 576 -10.28 18.84 0.53
CA ASN A 576 -8.90 18.44 0.72
C ASN A 576 -8.42 17.57 -0.44
N ILE A 577 -7.41 18.00 -1.16
CA ILE A 577 -6.83 17.26 -2.29
C ILE A 577 -5.48 16.69 -1.86
N LEU A 578 -5.31 15.38 -1.99
CA LEU A 578 -4.04 14.69 -1.80
C LEU A 578 -3.56 14.08 -3.12
N VAL A 579 -2.45 14.62 -3.62
CA VAL A 579 -1.72 14.09 -4.77
C VAL A 579 -0.58 13.20 -4.29
N LEU A 580 -0.70 11.91 -4.57
CA LEU A 580 0.32 10.89 -4.30
C LEU A 580 1.31 10.88 -5.47
N ASP A 581 2.33 11.73 -5.39
CA ASP A 581 3.23 11.99 -6.51
C ASP A 581 4.33 10.93 -6.60
N THR A 582 4.12 9.96 -7.48
CA THR A 582 5.11 8.94 -7.84
C THR A 582 5.94 9.33 -9.06
N GLU A 583 5.65 10.47 -9.67
CA GLU A 583 6.32 11.03 -10.85
C GLU A 583 6.29 10.14 -12.10
N VAL A 584 5.42 9.13 -12.13
CA VAL A 584 5.15 8.23 -13.26
C VAL A 584 3.75 7.64 -13.12
N TYR A 585 3.19 7.10 -14.20
CA TYR A 585 1.93 6.34 -14.10
C TYR A 585 2.24 4.94 -13.54
N SER A 586 2.34 4.87 -12.22
CA SER A 586 2.79 3.67 -11.51
C SER A 586 1.88 2.46 -11.70
N ASN A 587 0.57 2.64 -11.94
CA ASN A 587 -0.36 1.52 -12.12
C ASN A 587 -0.19 0.81 -13.47
N THR A 588 -0.07 1.58 -14.55
CA THR A 588 -0.04 1.05 -15.93
C THR A 588 1.39 0.67 -16.38
N GLY A 589 2.33 0.63 -15.44
CA GLY A 589 3.67 0.11 -15.64
C GLY A 589 4.74 1.15 -15.91
N GLY A 590 4.61 2.37 -15.36
CA GLY A 590 5.67 3.38 -15.32
C GLY A 590 5.80 4.20 -16.60
N GLN A 591 4.69 4.73 -17.12
CA GLN A 591 4.67 5.72 -18.19
C GLN A 591 5.09 7.10 -17.67
N ALA A 592 5.72 7.90 -18.52
CA ALA A 592 6.01 9.29 -18.20
C ALA A 592 4.72 10.09 -18.01
N SER A 593 4.72 10.96 -16.99
CA SER A 593 3.70 11.96 -16.70
C SER A 593 4.28 13.37 -16.86
N LYS A 594 3.46 14.41 -16.78
CA LYS A 594 3.98 15.79 -16.63
C LYS A 594 4.69 16.00 -15.28
N SER A 595 4.50 15.09 -14.32
CA SER A 595 5.22 15.05 -13.05
C SER A 595 6.59 14.36 -13.15
N THR A 596 6.85 13.58 -14.21
CA THR A 596 8.16 12.97 -14.43
C THR A 596 9.26 14.04 -14.53
N PRO A 597 10.36 13.91 -13.78
CA PRO A 597 11.46 14.88 -13.79
C PRO A 597 12.33 14.74 -15.03
N ARG A 598 13.16 15.76 -15.30
CA ARG A 598 14.21 15.69 -16.33
C ARG A 598 15.13 14.50 -16.06
N ALA A 599 15.68 13.90 -17.11
CA ALA A 599 16.60 12.75 -17.10
C ALA A 599 16.00 11.40 -16.67
N ALA A 600 14.85 11.36 -16.00
CA ALA A 600 14.23 10.09 -15.63
C ALA A 600 13.77 9.32 -16.86
N VAL A 601 14.08 8.02 -16.88
CA VAL A 601 13.64 7.07 -17.90
C VAL A 601 12.32 6.44 -17.47
N ALA A 602 11.35 6.51 -18.37
CA ALA A 602 10.03 5.91 -18.23
C ALA A 602 9.52 5.46 -19.61
N LYS A 603 8.41 4.72 -19.68
CA LYS A 603 7.76 4.47 -20.99
C LYS A 603 7.34 5.81 -21.59
N PHE A 604 7.53 5.96 -22.91
CA PHE A 604 7.41 7.24 -23.64
C PHE A 604 8.47 8.30 -23.31
N ALA A 605 9.44 7.98 -22.46
CA ALA A 605 10.63 8.80 -22.17
C ALA A 605 11.90 7.93 -22.07
N ALA A 606 12.08 7.00 -23.02
CA ALA A 606 13.14 5.99 -22.98
C ALA A 606 14.56 6.58 -23.04
N GLY A 607 14.73 7.76 -23.64
CA GLY A 607 16.00 8.50 -23.69
C GLY A 607 16.25 9.42 -22.49
N GLY A 608 15.46 9.29 -21.42
CA GLY A 608 15.36 10.30 -20.38
C GLY A 608 14.40 11.42 -20.79
N LYS A 609 13.56 11.88 -19.87
CA LYS A 609 12.64 12.99 -20.16
C LYS A 609 13.43 14.29 -20.37
N PRO A 610 13.25 15.02 -21.48
CA PRO A 610 14.04 16.21 -21.77
C PRO A 610 13.55 17.45 -21.01
N LEU A 611 12.26 17.54 -20.69
CA LEU A 611 11.69 18.70 -19.99
C LEU A 611 11.68 18.50 -18.48
N GLY A 612 11.77 19.60 -17.72
CA GLY A 612 11.57 19.63 -16.28
C GLY A 612 10.16 19.18 -15.85
N LYS A 613 10.01 18.98 -14.54
CA LYS A 613 8.73 18.64 -13.89
C LYS A 613 7.77 19.84 -13.95
N LYS A 614 6.48 19.63 -14.27
CA LYS A 614 5.44 20.67 -14.13
C LYS A 614 5.33 21.07 -12.65
N ASP A 615 5.32 22.37 -12.36
CA ASP A 615 5.21 22.86 -10.98
C ASP A 615 3.75 23.11 -10.59
N LEU A 616 3.04 22.03 -10.20
CA LEU A 616 1.63 22.09 -9.80
C LEU A 616 1.41 22.96 -8.55
N ALA A 617 2.33 22.90 -7.58
CA ALA A 617 2.21 23.68 -6.36
C ALA A 617 2.21 25.18 -6.65
N ARG A 618 3.17 25.65 -7.45
CA ARG A 618 3.25 27.06 -7.82
C ARG A 618 2.05 27.52 -8.63
N LEU A 619 1.52 26.67 -9.52
CA LEU A 619 0.28 26.96 -10.27
C LEU A 619 -0.92 27.13 -9.31
N ALA A 620 -1.08 26.25 -8.32
CA ALA A 620 -2.15 26.38 -7.33
C ALA A 620 -1.99 27.64 -6.46
N MET A 621 -0.74 27.99 -6.08
CA MET A 621 -0.47 29.18 -5.27
C MET A 621 -0.87 30.50 -5.96
N THR A 622 -0.97 30.55 -7.30
CA THR A 622 -1.36 31.79 -7.99
C THR A 622 -2.78 32.24 -7.70
N TYR A 623 -3.65 31.35 -7.24
CA TYR A 623 -5.00 31.70 -6.81
C TYR A 623 -5.02 32.53 -5.51
N GLY A 624 -4.01 32.37 -4.65
CA GLY A 624 -3.86 33.12 -3.39
C GLY A 624 -4.79 32.67 -2.25
N ASN A 625 -5.91 32.01 -2.54
CA ASN A 625 -6.91 31.53 -1.57
C ASN A 625 -6.94 30.00 -1.42
N VAL A 626 -5.85 29.31 -1.77
CA VAL A 626 -5.72 27.85 -1.72
C VAL A 626 -4.61 27.51 -0.74
N TYR A 627 -4.86 26.61 0.21
CA TYR A 627 -3.78 26.06 1.04
C TYR A 627 -2.95 25.09 0.18
N VAL A 628 -1.63 25.25 0.13
CA VAL A 628 -0.77 24.38 -0.69
C VAL A 628 0.40 23.87 0.14
N ALA A 629 0.59 22.55 0.23
CA ALA A 629 1.73 21.97 0.91
C ALA A 629 2.44 20.94 0.04
N GLN A 630 3.78 20.95 0.08
CA GLN A 630 4.61 19.90 -0.49
C GLN A 630 5.31 19.15 0.64
N ILE A 631 5.02 17.85 0.74
CA ILE A 631 5.39 17.02 1.89
C ILE A 631 6.19 15.79 1.46
N ALA A 632 6.99 15.27 2.39
CA ALA A 632 7.67 13.99 2.25
C ALA A 632 7.91 13.38 3.64
N MET A 633 7.18 12.31 3.97
CA MET A 633 7.16 11.70 5.31
C MET A 633 8.55 11.25 5.77
N GLY A 634 9.35 10.66 4.88
CA GLY A 634 10.71 10.22 5.19
C GLY A 634 11.70 11.37 5.39
N ALA A 635 11.41 12.56 4.87
CA ALA A 635 12.23 13.75 5.05
C ALA A 635 11.88 14.50 6.34
N ASN A 636 10.58 14.70 6.61
CA ASN A 636 10.09 15.37 7.81
C ASN A 636 8.66 14.89 8.16
N ASP A 637 8.57 13.98 9.13
CA ASP A 637 7.32 13.41 9.61
C ASP A 637 6.45 14.42 10.36
N ALA A 638 7.06 15.28 11.18
CA ALA A 638 6.35 16.34 11.89
C ALA A 638 5.73 17.36 10.93
N GLN A 639 6.45 17.77 9.89
CA GLN A 639 5.93 18.68 8.86
C GLN A 639 4.79 18.04 8.06
N THR A 640 4.89 16.74 7.77
CA THR A 640 3.83 15.97 7.09
C THR A 640 2.52 16.01 7.88
N ILE A 641 2.58 15.72 9.18
CA ILE A 641 1.39 15.78 10.05
C ILE A 641 0.85 17.20 10.12
N LYS A 642 1.71 18.19 10.35
CA LYS A 642 1.32 19.60 10.45
C LYS A 642 0.60 20.08 9.19
N ALA A 643 1.13 19.76 8.00
CA ALA A 643 0.53 20.15 6.72
C ALA A 643 -0.86 19.52 6.53
N ILE A 644 -1.04 18.25 6.87
CA ILE A 644 -2.32 17.55 6.75
C ILE A 644 -3.37 18.15 7.71
N VAL A 645 -2.99 18.43 8.96
CA VAL A 645 -3.88 19.05 9.95
C VAL A 645 -4.24 20.49 9.55
N GLU A 646 -3.27 21.28 9.08
CA GLU A 646 -3.52 22.64 8.61
C GLU A 646 -4.43 22.67 7.38
N ALA A 647 -4.21 21.77 6.41
CA ALA A 647 -5.04 21.64 5.22
C ALA A 647 -6.51 21.32 5.55
N GLU A 648 -6.77 20.34 6.43
CA GLU A 648 -8.14 19.98 6.83
C GLU A 648 -8.84 21.08 7.64
N SER A 649 -8.06 21.86 8.41
CA SER A 649 -8.57 22.99 9.18
C SER A 649 -8.86 24.23 8.33
N TYR A 650 -8.35 24.30 7.11
CA TYR A 650 -8.54 25.44 6.23
C TYR A 650 -9.95 25.43 5.63
N ASP A 651 -10.68 26.53 5.81
CA ASP A 651 -12.05 26.65 5.27
C ASP A 651 -12.02 27.07 3.79
N GLY A 652 -11.57 26.15 2.94
CA GLY A 652 -11.37 26.39 1.52
C GLY A 652 -10.65 25.22 0.85
N PRO A 653 -10.20 25.39 -0.40
CA PRO A 653 -9.51 24.35 -1.13
C PRO A 653 -8.09 24.17 -0.57
N SER A 654 -7.73 22.92 -0.32
CA SER A 654 -6.41 22.52 0.15
C SER A 654 -5.78 21.53 -0.83
N LEU A 655 -4.52 21.75 -1.21
CA LEU A 655 -3.74 20.88 -2.09
C LEU A 655 -2.46 20.41 -1.36
N ILE A 656 -2.35 19.10 -1.16
CA ILE A 656 -1.17 18.45 -0.61
C ILE A 656 -0.52 17.60 -1.70
N ILE A 657 0.76 17.86 -1.99
CA ILE A 657 1.56 17.07 -2.92
C ILE A 657 2.57 16.26 -2.12
N ALA A 658 2.36 14.94 -2.08
CA ALA A 658 3.12 14.02 -1.25
C ALA A 658 4.08 13.18 -2.08
N TYR A 659 5.39 13.34 -1.84
CA TYR A 659 6.39 12.49 -2.50
C TYR A 659 6.17 11.03 -2.11
N SER A 660 5.91 10.21 -3.12
CA SER A 660 5.52 8.81 -2.96
C SER A 660 6.51 7.92 -3.71
N HIS A 661 7.47 7.36 -2.98
CA HIS A 661 8.48 6.49 -3.57
C HIS A 661 7.83 5.20 -4.11
N CYS A 662 8.33 4.67 -5.23
CA CYS A 662 7.67 3.59 -5.97
C CYS A 662 8.66 2.56 -6.51
N ILE A 663 8.21 1.32 -6.68
CA ILE A 663 8.98 0.26 -7.34
C ILE A 663 9.42 0.66 -8.76
N ASN A 664 8.67 1.53 -9.44
CA ASN A 664 9.00 2.03 -10.77
C ASN A 664 10.21 2.98 -10.78
N HIS A 665 10.62 3.50 -9.61
CA HIS A 665 11.88 4.24 -9.48
C HIS A 665 13.08 3.28 -9.56
N GLY A 666 12.87 1.99 -9.26
CA GLY A 666 13.90 0.97 -9.22
C GLY A 666 14.89 1.22 -8.08
N ILE A 667 14.33 1.45 -6.88
CA ILE A 667 15.04 1.63 -5.61
C ILE A 667 14.87 0.38 -4.74
N ASN A 668 15.72 0.23 -3.73
CA ASN A 668 15.43 -0.69 -2.63
C ASN A 668 14.31 -0.10 -1.78
N MET A 669 13.12 -0.70 -1.81
CA MET A 669 11.93 -0.20 -1.09
C MET A 669 12.14 -0.12 0.43
N ALA A 670 13.03 -0.93 1.01
CA ALA A 670 13.43 -0.83 2.42
C ALA A 670 14.06 0.55 2.75
N LYS A 671 14.67 1.20 1.76
CA LYS A 671 15.32 2.51 1.90
C LYS A 671 14.43 3.66 1.41
N GLY A 672 13.14 3.40 1.16
CA GLY A 672 12.19 4.39 0.63
C GLY A 672 12.15 5.68 1.43
N MET A 673 12.10 5.60 2.77
CA MET A 673 12.07 6.79 3.64
C MET A 673 13.39 7.59 3.61
N GLU A 674 14.54 6.91 3.58
CA GLU A 674 15.83 7.60 3.42
C GLU A 674 15.94 8.25 2.03
N GLN A 675 15.41 7.62 0.99
CA GLN A 675 15.39 8.19 -0.35
C GLN A 675 14.55 9.48 -0.41
N GLN A 676 13.42 9.57 0.32
CA GLN A 676 12.66 10.83 0.44
C GLN A 676 13.48 11.92 1.13
N LYS A 677 14.26 11.57 2.16
CA LYS A 677 15.14 12.51 2.85
C LYS A 677 16.26 13.02 1.92
N LEU A 678 16.86 12.15 1.12
CA LEU A 678 17.85 12.52 0.10
C LEU A 678 17.24 13.41 -0.99
N ALA A 679 15.99 13.16 -1.38
CA ALA A 679 15.25 14.03 -2.31
C ALA A 679 15.12 15.46 -1.76
N MET A 680 14.79 15.61 -0.48
CA MET A 680 14.75 16.92 0.19
C MET A 680 16.15 17.54 0.31
N GLN A 681 17.14 16.79 0.79
CA GLN A 681 18.50 17.30 1.02
C GLN A 681 19.21 17.72 -0.27
N SER A 682 18.89 17.13 -1.41
CA SER A 682 19.41 17.55 -2.72
C SER A 682 18.67 18.76 -3.32
N GLY A 683 17.60 19.25 -2.67
CA GLY A 683 16.70 20.26 -3.21
C GLY A 683 15.78 19.75 -4.33
N TYR A 684 15.87 18.46 -4.66
CA TYR A 684 14.98 17.82 -5.63
C TYR A 684 13.50 17.87 -5.20
N TRP A 685 13.24 17.83 -3.89
CA TRP A 685 11.89 17.94 -3.34
C TRP A 685 11.86 18.91 -2.16
N PRO A 686 11.73 20.24 -2.40
CA PRO A 686 11.62 21.21 -1.31
C PRO A 686 10.35 20.96 -0.49
N LEU A 687 10.41 21.19 0.82
CA LEU A 687 9.25 21.11 1.70
C LEU A 687 8.77 22.52 2.03
N PHE A 688 7.48 22.76 1.89
CA PHE A 688 6.88 24.05 2.20
C PHE A 688 5.38 23.92 2.48
N ARG A 689 4.83 24.98 3.07
CA ARG A 689 3.39 25.20 3.25
C ARG A 689 3.05 26.64 2.87
N PHE A 690 2.04 26.81 2.04
CA PHE A 690 1.43 28.09 1.71
C PHE A 690 0.07 28.13 2.40
N ASP A 691 -0.07 29.03 3.38
CA ASP A 691 -1.31 29.17 4.15
C ASP A 691 -1.90 30.57 3.92
N PRO A 692 -3.01 30.69 3.16
CA PRO A 692 -3.68 31.95 2.87
C PRO A 692 -4.06 32.76 4.13
N ARG A 693 -4.30 32.09 5.27
CA ARG A 693 -4.70 32.76 6.53
C ARG A 693 -3.62 33.71 7.03
N ARG A 694 -2.34 33.44 6.74
CA ARG A 694 -1.20 34.28 7.15
C ARG A 694 -1.20 35.64 6.46
N ALA A 695 -1.62 35.69 5.20
CA ALA A 695 -1.71 36.94 4.45
C ALA A 695 -2.71 37.92 5.09
N ALA A 696 -3.78 37.42 5.72
CA ALA A 696 -4.73 38.24 6.47
C ALA A 696 -4.10 38.91 7.72
N HIS A 697 -2.96 38.39 8.19
CA HIS A 697 -2.18 38.96 9.29
C HIS A 697 -0.95 39.77 8.79
N GLY A 698 -0.86 40.04 7.49
CA GLY A 698 0.29 40.73 6.89
C GLY A 698 1.57 39.90 6.85
N GLU A 699 1.47 38.59 7.11
CA GLU A 699 2.59 37.65 7.05
C GLU A 699 2.65 36.98 5.68
N ASN A 700 3.85 36.60 5.25
CA ASN A 700 3.99 35.83 4.01
C ASN A 700 3.28 34.46 4.17
N PRO A 701 2.38 34.10 3.25
CA PRO A 701 1.69 32.81 3.29
C PRO A 701 2.63 31.62 3.06
N LEU A 702 3.69 31.78 2.26
CA LEU A 702 4.66 30.74 1.96
C LEU A 702 5.69 30.59 3.09
N GLN A 703 5.76 29.39 3.64
CA GLN A 703 6.72 28.96 4.64
C GLN A 703 7.59 27.86 4.04
N LEU A 704 8.90 28.10 3.90
CA LEU A 704 9.85 27.05 3.54
C LEU A 704 10.18 26.21 4.77
N ASP A 705 9.83 24.93 4.74
CA ASP A 705 10.07 23.98 5.83
C ASP A 705 11.34 23.15 5.63
N SER A 706 11.93 23.16 4.43
CA SER A 706 13.27 22.62 4.15
C SER A 706 14.30 23.73 3.99
N LYS A 707 15.58 23.39 4.14
CA LYS A 707 16.70 24.26 3.77
C LYS A 707 17.04 24.07 2.29
N GLY A 708 17.89 24.95 1.75
CA GLY A 708 18.38 24.83 0.39
C GLY A 708 19.21 23.56 0.15
N PRO A 709 19.55 23.25 -1.12
CA PRO A 709 20.28 22.05 -1.48
C PRO A 709 21.57 21.90 -0.66
N ALA A 710 21.64 20.85 0.15
CA ALA A 710 22.79 20.48 0.97
C ALA A 710 23.64 19.36 0.32
N LEU A 711 23.10 18.67 -0.67
CA LEU A 711 23.75 17.61 -1.43
C LEU A 711 23.62 17.85 -2.94
N PRO A 712 24.60 17.44 -3.76
CA PRO A 712 24.43 17.41 -5.21
C PRO A 712 23.33 16.43 -5.64
N LEU A 713 22.66 16.71 -6.75
CA LEU A 713 21.53 15.93 -7.25
C LEU A 713 21.89 14.46 -7.56
N ASP A 714 23.12 14.22 -8.01
CA ASP A 714 23.64 12.89 -8.37
C ASP A 714 23.60 11.90 -7.18
N LYS A 715 23.76 12.40 -5.95
CA LYS A 715 23.72 11.60 -4.71
C LYS A 715 22.33 11.07 -4.37
N TYR A 716 21.29 11.69 -4.92
CA TYR A 716 19.91 11.22 -4.82
C TYR A 716 19.53 10.36 -6.04
N ILE A 717 19.66 10.90 -7.26
CA ILE A 717 19.06 10.27 -8.45
C ILE A 717 19.73 8.95 -8.84
N TYR A 718 21.04 8.79 -8.61
CA TYR A 718 21.76 7.56 -9.00
C TYR A 718 21.57 6.38 -8.03
N ASN A 719 20.81 6.58 -6.96
CA ASN A 719 20.26 5.48 -6.16
C ASN A 719 19.07 4.81 -6.86
N GLU A 720 18.54 5.40 -7.93
CA GLU A 720 17.36 4.93 -8.63
C GLU A 720 17.71 4.41 -10.03
N THR A 721 17.21 3.22 -10.35
CA THR A 721 17.46 2.59 -11.66
C THR A 721 16.92 3.43 -12.81
N ARG A 722 15.82 4.18 -12.60
CA ARG A 722 15.22 5.06 -13.63
C ARG A 722 16.17 6.17 -14.13
N TYR A 723 17.23 6.50 -13.40
CA TYR A 723 18.30 7.39 -13.88
C TYR A 723 19.56 6.62 -14.28
N LYS A 724 19.96 5.63 -13.46
CA LYS A 724 21.18 4.84 -13.68
C LYS A 724 21.19 4.07 -15.00
N MET A 725 20.04 3.64 -15.50
CA MET A 725 19.97 2.97 -16.81
C MET A 725 20.33 3.88 -17.98
N LEU A 726 20.13 5.20 -17.84
CA LEU A 726 20.50 6.15 -18.88
C LEU A 726 22.01 6.29 -18.99
N THR A 727 22.75 6.26 -17.88
CA THR A 727 24.22 6.34 -17.88
C THR A 727 24.87 5.15 -18.56
N GLN A 728 24.20 4.00 -18.60
CA GLN A 728 24.69 2.79 -19.28
C GLN A 728 24.31 2.78 -20.76
N SER A 729 23.11 3.27 -21.09
CA SER A 729 22.58 3.19 -22.46
C SER A 729 23.00 4.38 -23.32
N LYS A 730 23.09 5.58 -22.74
CA LYS A 730 23.43 6.85 -23.41
C LYS A 730 24.24 7.77 -22.47
N PRO A 731 25.53 7.48 -22.21
CA PRO A 731 26.33 8.19 -21.20
C PRO A 731 26.40 9.71 -21.40
N GLU A 732 26.62 10.17 -22.62
CA GLU A 732 26.74 11.60 -22.96
C GLU A 732 25.43 12.35 -22.71
N VAL A 733 24.30 11.78 -23.15
CA VAL A 733 22.96 12.34 -22.90
C VAL A 733 22.64 12.36 -21.40
N ALA A 734 23.04 11.32 -20.66
CA ALA A 734 22.85 11.27 -19.22
C ALA A 734 23.62 12.40 -18.50
N ALA A 735 24.86 12.66 -18.90
CA ALA A 735 25.68 13.74 -18.34
C ALA A 735 25.07 15.11 -18.62
N GLN A 736 24.65 15.37 -19.87
CA GLN A 736 23.99 16.62 -20.25
C GLN A 736 22.69 16.84 -19.45
N LEU A 737 21.79 15.85 -19.43
CA LEU A 737 20.51 15.98 -18.74
C LEU A 737 20.67 16.10 -17.21
N LEU A 738 21.74 15.53 -16.62
CA LEU A 738 22.06 15.71 -15.20
C LEU A 738 22.42 17.17 -14.90
N GLU A 739 23.25 17.80 -15.73
CA GLU A 739 23.62 19.21 -15.58
C GLU A 739 22.38 20.11 -15.65
N GLU A 740 21.53 19.90 -16.66
CA GLU A 740 20.27 20.62 -16.80
C GLU A 740 19.32 20.38 -15.62
N ALA A 741 19.22 19.14 -15.12
CA ALA A 741 18.38 18.80 -13.97
C ALA A 741 18.89 19.44 -12.66
N GLN A 742 20.21 19.51 -12.48
CA GLN A 742 20.81 20.24 -11.36
C GLN A 742 20.50 21.74 -11.44
N GLY A 743 20.51 22.30 -12.66
CA GLY A 743 20.05 23.66 -12.95
C GLY A 743 18.57 23.89 -12.60
N ASP A 744 17.68 22.99 -13.04
CA ASP A 744 16.24 23.03 -12.72
C ASP A 744 16.00 23.07 -11.19
N VAL A 745 16.73 22.26 -10.42
CA VAL A 745 16.65 22.22 -8.96
C VAL A 745 17.06 23.54 -8.32
N ILE A 746 18.20 24.10 -8.73
CA ILE A 746 18.71 25.37 -8.19
C ILE A 746 17.77 26.52 -8.54
N GLN A 747 17.29 26.57 -9.79
CA GLN A 747 16.38 27.62 -10.23
C GLN A 747 15.06 27.57 -9.45
N ARG A 748 14.47 26.38 -9.31
CA ARG A 748 13.23 26.21 -8.56
C ARG A 748 13.39 26.60 -7.09
N TRP A 749 14.51 26.23 -6.46
CA TRP A 749 14.81 26.66 -5.08
C TRP A 749 14.84 28.20 -4.97
N ARG A 750 15.56 28.88 -5.86
CA ARG A 750 15.65 30.36 -5.88
C ARG A 750 14.29 31.02 -6.04
N ILE A 751 13.40 30.47 -6.88
CA ILE A 751 12.04 30.98 -7.04
C ILE A 751 11.28 30.89 -5.71
N TYR A 752 11.30 29.73 -5.04
CA TYR A 752 10.61 29.57 -3.77
C TYR A 752 11.21 30.45 -2.65
N GLU A 753 12.53 30.61 -2.63
CA GLU A 753 13.21 31.52 -1.71
C GLU A 753 12.77 32.98 -1.92
N GLN A 754 12.69 33.44 -3.18
CA GLN A 754 12.19 34.77 -3.50
C GLN A 754 10.73 34.94 -3.08
N LEU A 755 9.87 33.96 -3.38
CA LEU A 755 8.46 33.99 -2.98
C LEU A 755 8.30 34.05 -1.45
N ALA A 756 9.11 33.30 -0.70
CA ALA A 756 9.08 33.31 0.77
C ALA A 756 9.66 34.59 1.38
N ALA A 757 10.48 35.33 0.63
CA ALA A 757 11.04 36.62 1.02
C ALA A 757 10.17 37.83 0.62
N MET A 758 9.09 37.63 -0.17
CA MET A 758 8.18 38.71 -0.55
C MET A 758 7.53 39.35 0.69
N SER A 759 7.42 40.69 0.68
CA SER A 759 6.76 41.43 1.75
C SER A 759 5.23 41.41 1.59
N TYR A 760 4.54 41.15 2.70
CA TYR A 760 3.08 41.17 2.83
C TYR A 760 2.60 42.23 3.85
N SER A 761 3.51 43.02 4.42
CA SER A 761 3.18 44.14 5.28
C SER A 761 2.57 45.26 4.44
N GLY A 762 1.25 45.46 4.51
CA GLY A 762 0.60 46.56 3.80
C GLY A 762 0.98 47.93 4.36
N ASP A 763 1.37 48.85 3.48
CA ASP A 763 1.30 50.29 3.73
C ASP A 763 -0.18 50.69 3.83
N GLY A 764 -0.75 50.71 5.04
CA GLY A 764 -1.87 51.57 5.50
C GLY A 764 -3.16 51.74 4.67
N GLY A 765 -3.34 51.07 3.53
CA GLY A 765 -4.49 51.19 2.64
C GLY A 765 -5.36 49.94 2.75
N SER A 766 -6.62 50.14 3.14
CA SER A 766 -7.64 49.12 3.37
C SER A 766 -7.45 47.86 2.50
N ALA A 767 -6.99 46.78 3.12
CA ALA A 767 -7.13 45.45 2.54
C ALA A 767 -8.63 45.21 2.34
N THR A 768 -9.08 45.30 1.10
CA THR A 768 -10.44 44.92 0.71
C THR A 768 -10.61 43.49 1.19
N GLN A 769 -11.43 43.29 2.22
CA GLN A 769 -11.95 41.97 2.55
C GLN A 769 -12.59 41.46 1.27
N ILE A 770 -11.93 40.54 0.56
CA ILE A 770 -12.61 39.70 -0.41
C ILE A 770 -13.45 38.75 0.43
N LYS A 771 -14.57 39.26 0.95
CA LYS A 771 -15.71 38.45 1.35
C LYS A 771 -16.19 37.81 0.06
N VAL A 772 -15.84 36.56 -0.16
CA VAL A 772 -16.62 35.71 -1.04
C VAL A 772 -17.99 35.57 -0.35
N THR A 773 -18.95 36.37 -0.81
CA THR A 773 -20.30 36.39 -0.25
C THR A 773 -20.98 35.05 -0.56
N LYS A 774 -21.26 34.31 0.52
CA LYS A 774 -22.19 33.17 0.74
C LYS A 774 -22.60 32.30 -0.45
#